data_AF-A0A8H7SQS5-F1
#
_entry.id   AF-A0A8H7SQS5-F1
#
_cell.length_a   1.000
_cell.length_b   1.000
_cell.length_c   1.000
_cell.angle_alpha   90.00
_cell.angle_beta   90.00
_cell.angle_gamma   90.00
#
_symmetry.space_group_name_H-M   'P 1'
#
loop_
_entity.id
_entity.type
_entity.pdbx_description
1 polymer ?
#
loop_
_entity_poly.entity_id
_entity_poly.type
_entity_poly.pdbx_seq_one_letter_code
_entity_poly.pdbx_strand_id
1 'polypeptide(L)'
;MNQVVTTTPTIGSNVEEVQYKNLKFVMWDIGGQESLRSTWKTYYIDTKAVIMVIDSTDINRLNLAQQELHQMMESEQLQNASLLVFANKQDVKGSLGAAKISEALGLSKLKDRQWHIQACSALTGEGLYEGLDWVVLQIAGSADILYSVVNNAPDSDTAVVVNGNIYPLERTATSSILFQGKAPSDTPYHYATLAKGTRTIQTSEEFTRSGSKNDTLNEFFGRNWNKKPMVSFQPIASITKNFNRQPDNELLHPTGEIATIHVVANQAEIDNMHKNFLEDITVMANVTHISTTSAQSFSDVKFEIGGRSSRRFTKLAYNIKLPKKTELGGYRKLKLRTTVSDPSYMREYLATEMIYAANQPYPKSNGVLYEGEGGKDDETRADLSYKGDDATAYADTAYAISEDPAVGAKNDLSDLISFTKFINDQLEFQKTASSADIARTTSLWEKQLDVEGFLVGMAFEFLQGSWDAYLQNTNNYFLYKSPTQNRFIFISWDFDYVMGSGPVNMKAISVGDYNYYGGVKLRPLMVALMNIPSYRSLFEKNLDSIITNLYHPSKSFPVIDSVTNLIQEDVTWDKSLPRVRKGLEFLSLDTILNAGIGGNAGTPLCISYLNAVQFIVRVNANVSHKKAIEGKTGHSSLYAIKPWIKEKLENIEKKTTYKQPLIPLF
;
A
#
# COMPACT_ATOMS: atom_id res chain seq x y z
N MET A 1 -23.23 -37.36 -37.32
CA MET A 1 -22.97 -36.34 -38.36
C MET A 1 -22.06 -36.80 -39.51
N ASN A 2 -21.81 -38.11 -39.75
CA ASN A 2 -20.89 -38.56 -40.82
C ASN A 2 -21.54 -39.52 -41.84
N GLN A 3 -22.78 -39.25 -42.26
CA GLN A 3 -23.36 -39.91 -43.44
C GLN A 3 -23.61 -38.87 -44.51
N VAL A 4 -23.01 -39.06 -45.70
CA VAL A 4 -23.33 -38.26 -46.88
C VAL A 4 -24.73 -38.68 -47.33
N VAL A 5 -25.72 -37.89 -46.96
CA VAL A 5 -27.11 -38.10 -47.36
C VAL A 5 -27.35 -37.37 -48.69
N THR A 6 -27.88 -38.06 -49.69
CA THR A 6 -28.32 -37.42 -50.94
C THR A 6 -29.56 -36.58 -50.63
N THR A 7 -29.44 -35.26 -50.70
CA THR A 7 -30.54 -34.32 -50.39
C THR A 7 -31.40 -34.04 -51.62
N THR A 8 -32.71 -33.95 -51.44
CA THR A 8 -33.65 -33.39 -52.44
C THR A 8 -33.97 -31.93 -52.09
N PRO A 9 -34.39 -31.07 -53.04
CA PRO A 9 -34.70 -29.67 -52.73
C PRO A 9 -35.75 -29.55 -51.61
N THR A 10 -35.44 -28.79 -50.56
CA THR A 10 -36.34 -28.59 -49.41
C THR A 10 -37.60 -27.82 -49.86
N ILE A 11 -38.75 -28.48 -49.79
CA ILE A 11 -40.08 -27.89 -50.03
C ILE A 11 -40.70 -27.60 -48.65
N GLY A 12 -40.43 -26.41 -48.10
CA GLY A 12 -40.86 -26.01 -46.76
C GLY A 12 -39.69 -25.79 -45.79
N SER A 13 -39.73 -26.48 -44.64
CA SER A 13 -38.69 -26.41 -43.60
C SER A 13 -38.42 -27.77 -42.97
N ASN A 14 -37.17 -28.06 -42.62
CA ASN A 14 -36.79 -29.18 -41.77
C ASN A 14 -36.33 -28.65 -40.39
N VAL A 15 -36.64 -29.38 -39.32
CA VAL A 15 -36.14 -29.07 -37.97
C VAL A 15 -35.29 -30.22 -37.47
N GLU A 16 -34.09 -29.91 -37.01
CA GLU A 16 -33.20 -30.86 -36.37
C GLU A 16 -32.76 -30.36 -34.99
N GLU A 17 -32.84 -31.24 -34.00
CA GLU A 17 -32.24 -31.00 -32.70
C GLU A 17 -30.85 -31.61 -32.65
N VAL A 18 -29.84 -30.76 -32.48
CA VAL A 18 -28.43 -31.13 -32.49
C VAL A 18 -27.81 -30.79 -31.16
N GLN A 19 -27.28 -31.80 -30.45
CA GLN A 19 -26.41 -31.56 -29.30
C GLN A 19 -24.99 -31.30 -29.81
N TYR A 20 -24.49 -30.07 -29.62
CA TYR A 20 -23.12 -29.71 -30.00
C TYR A 20 -22.44 -29.01 -28.81
N LYS A 21 -21.38 -29.64 -28.29
CA LYS A 21 -20.75 -29.29 -27.01
C LYS A 21 -21.81 -29.25 -25.88
N ASN A 22 -21.82 -28.20 -25.08
CA ASN A 22 -22.74 -27.97 -23.96
C ASN A 22 -24.07 -27.32 -24.37
N LEU A 23 -24.29 -27.06 -25.67
CA LEU A 23 -25.52 -26.45 -26.18
C LEU A 23 -26.38 -27.45 -26.95
N LYS A 24 -27.69 -27.30 -26.79
CA LYS A 24 -28.69 -27.95 -27.63
C LYS A 24 -29.16 -26.95 -28.68
N PHE A 25 -28.80 -27.19 -29.94
CA PHE A 25 -29.27 -26.42 -31.08
C PHE A 25 -30.60 -26.96 -31.57
N VAL A 26 -31.55 -26.06 -31.84
CA VAL A 26 -32.75 -26.35 -32.62
C VAL A 26 -32.57 -25.62 -33.95
N MET A 27 -32.18 -26.36 -34.98
CA MET A 27 -31.84 -25.81 -36.29
C MET A 27 -33.02 -25.93 -37.23
N TRP A 28 -33.39 -24.83 -37.89
CA TRP A 28 -34.43 -24.78 -38.91
C TRP A 28 -33.76 -24.60 -40.28
N ASP A 29 -33.74 -25.65 -41.10
CA ASP A 29 -33.33 -25.58 -42.51
C ASP A 29 -34.54 -25.14 -43.35
N ILE A 30 -34.42 -24.00 -44.03
CA ILE A 30 -35.54 -23.35 -44.73
C ILE A 30 -35.29 -23.33 -46.23
N GLY A 31 -36.30 -23.70 -47.01
CA GLY A 31 -36.20 -23.73 -48.48
C GLY A 31 -35.80 -22.37 -49.09
N GLY A 32 -34.79 -22.38 -49.95
CA GLY A 32 -34.25 -21.19 -50.63
C GLY A 32 -34.85 -20.86 -52.01
N GLN A 33 -35.88 -21.60 -52.44
CA GLN A 33 -36.58 -21.34 -53.71
C GLN A 33 -37.27 -19.98 -53.67
N GLU A 34 -37.30 -19.27 -54.81
CA GLU A 34 -37.82 -17.90 -54.90
C GLU A 34 -39.25 -17.76 -54.35
N SER A 35 -40.13 -18.72 -54.63
CA SER A 35 -41.51 -18.75 -54.12
C SER A 35 -41.60 -18.90 -52.60
N LEU A 36 -40.56 -19.43 -51.94
CA LEU A 36 -40.53 -19.72 -50.51
C LEU A 36 -39.84 -18.63 -49.67
N ARG A 37 -39.03 -17.74 -50.25
CA ARG A 37 -38.25 -16.74 -49.48
C ARG A 37 -39.11 -15.78 -48.66
N SER A 38 -40.31 -15.47 -49.16
CA SER A 38 -41.30 -14.67 -48.43
C SER A 38 -41.72 -15.28 -47.08
N THR A 39 -41.47 -16.58 -46.87
CA THR A 39 -41.78 -17.31 -45.63
C THR A 39 -40.67 -17.25 -44.60
N TRP A 40 -39.44 -16.84 -44.95
CA TRP A 40 -38.32 -16.82 -43.99
C TRP A 40 -38.63 -16.00 -42.73
N LYS A 41 -39.38 -14.91 -42.90
CA LYS A 41 -39.83 -14.04 -41.81
C LYS A 41 -40.62 -14.73 -40.71
N THR A 42 -41.25 -15.88 -40.97
CA THR A 42 -41.98 -16.62 -39.93
C THR A 42 -41.05 -17.26 -38.90
N TYR A 43 -39.74 -17.33 -39.18
CA TYR A 43 -38.74 -17.94 -38.31
C TYR A 43 -37.84 -16.93 -37.60
N TYR A 44 -38.02 -15.63 -37.83
CA TYR A 44 -37.13 -14.61 -37.26
C TYR A 44 -37.30 -14.45 -35.75
N ILE A 45 -38.52 -14.63 -35.24
CA ILE A 45 -38.84 -14.50 -33.82
C ILE A 45 -37.98 -15.48 -32.99
N ASP A 46 -37.36 -14.97 -31.93
CA ASP A 46 -36.50 -15.70 -30.99
C ASP A 46 -35.25 -16.38 -31.60
N THR A 47 -34.89 -16.07 -32.84
CA THR A 47 -33.66 -16.57 -33.46
C THR A 47 -32.40 -16.01 -32.76
N LYS A 48 -31.50 -16.90 -32.32
CA LYS A 48 -30.24 -16.52 -31.65
C LYS A 48 -29.09 -16.30 -32.63
N ALA A 49 -29.05 -17.08 -33.71
CA ALA A 49 -28.09 -16.92 -34.78
C ALA A 49 -28.71 -17.31 -36.12
N VAL A 50 -28.32 -16.60 -37.17
CA VAL A 50 -28.64 -16.92 -38.57
C VAL A 50 -27.41 -17.53 -39.21
N ILE A 51 -27.57 -18.69 -39.87
CA ILE A 51 -26.51 -19.33 -40.66
C ILE A 51 -26.88 -19.23 -42.13
N MET A 52 -26.17 -18.37 -42.87
CA MET A 52 -26.36 -18.19 -44.30
C MET A 52 -25.34 -19.05 -45.07
N VAL A 53 -25.81 -20.00 -45.87
CA VAL A 53 -24.95 -20.90 -46.64
C VAL A 53 -24.85 -20.40 -48.08
N ILE A 54 -23.63 -20.09 -48.53
CA ILE A 54 -23.35 -19.56 -49.85
C ILE A 54 -22.66 -20.64 -50.69
N ASP A 55 -23.20 -20.89 -51.88
CA ASP A 55 -22.53 -21.71 -52.88
C ASP A 55 -21.37 -20.92 -53.49
N SER A 56 -20.15 -21.28 -53.11
CA SER A 56 -18.94 -20.57 -53.55
C SER A 56 -18.63 -20.74 -55.04
N THR A 57 -19.36 -21.60 -55.75
CA THR A 57 -19.20 -21.83 -57.19
C THR A 57 -20.16 -21.01 -58.04
N ASP A 58 -21.21 -20.45 -57.45
CA ASP A 58 -22.27 -19.75 -58.18
C ASP A 58 -22.15 -18.23 -58.08
N ILE A 59 -21.21 -17.69 -58.85
CA ILE A 59 -20.88 -16.25 -58.86
C ILE A 59 -22.09 -15.42 -59.32
N ASN A 60 -22.89 -15.94 -60.25
CA ASN A 60 -24.02 -15.21 -60.84
C ASN A 60 -25.12 -14.92 -59.81
N ARG A 61 -25.29 -15.79 -58.81
CA ARG A 61 -26.30 -15.62 -57.75
C ARG A 61 -25.81 -14.87 -56.52
N LEU A 62 -24.54 -14.45 -56.45
CA LEU A 62 -24.03 -13.71 -55.30
C LEU A 62 -24.73 -12.36 -55.09
N ASN A 63 -25.07 -11.65 -56.16
CA ASN A 63 -25.82 -10.39 -56.06
C ASN A 63 -27.21 -10.61 -55.45
N LEU A 64 -27.86 -11.72 -55.80
CA LEU A 64 -29.15 -12.11 -55.23
C LEU A 64 -28.98 -12.46 -53.74
N ALA A 65 -27.97 -13.25 -53.39
CA ALA A 65 -27.67 -13.59 -52.00
C ALA A 65 -27.37 -12.35 -51.14
N GLN A 66 -26.70 -11.34 -51.69
CA GLN A 66 -26.50 -10.05 -51.04
C GLN A 66 -27.83 -9.35 -50.76
N GLN A 67 -28.69 -9.20 -51.77
CA GLN A 67 -29.98 -8.51 -51.62
C GLN A 67 -30.84 -9.17 -50.54
N GLU A 68 -30.98 -10.51 -50.59
CA GLU A 68 -31.75 -11.28 -49.63
C GLU A 68 -31.16 -11.21 -48.21
N LEU A 69 -29.82 -11.25 -48.09
CA LEU A 69 -29.13 -11.11 -46.79
C LEU A 69 -29.41 -9.74 -46.17
N HIS A 70 -29.19 -8.65 -46.91
CA HIS A 70 -29.39 -7.29 -46.39
C HIS A 70 -30.86 -7.04 -46.05
N GLN A 71 -31.80 -7.45 -46.91
CA GLN A 71 -33.23 -7.35 -46.63
C GLN A 71 -33.63 -8.13 -45.37
N MET A 72 -33.07 -9.32 -45.16
CA MET A 72 -33.32 -10.11 -43.95
C MET A 72 -32.73 -9.44 -42.70
N MET A 73 -31.51 -8.89 -42.79
CA MET A 73 -30.85 -8.23 -41.65
C MET A 73 -31.50 -6.90 -41.25
N GLU A 74 -32.28 -6.25 -42.12
CA GLU A 74 -33.08 -5.05 -41.82
C GLU A 74 -34.26 -5.33 -40.86
N SER A 75 -34.64 -6.60 -40.66
CA SER A 75 -35.74 -6.95 -39.75
C SER A 75 -35.37 -6.72 -38.28
N GLU A 76 -36.20 -5.95 -37.57
CA GLU A 76 -36.07 -5.70 -36.12
C GLU A 76 -36.07 -7.01 -35.31
N GLN A 77 -36.77 -8.04 -35.79
CA GLN A 77 -36.84 -9.35 -35.12
C GLN A 77 -35.47 -10.06 -35.07
N LEU A 78 -34.54 -9.70 -35.94
CA LEU A 78 -33.18 -10.26 -36.00
C LEU A 78 -32.12 -9.32 -35.42
N GLN A 79 -32.49 -8.20 -34.78
CA GLN A 79 -31.53 -7.19 -34.32
C GLN A 79 -30.46 -7.76 -33.38
N ASN A 80 -30.81 -8.73 -32.55
CA ASN A 80 -29.91 -9.36 -31.57
C ASN A 80 -29.30 -10.70 -32.04
N ALA A 81 -29.57 -11.13 -33.28
CA ALA A 81 -29.08 -12.40 -33.80
C ALA A 81 -27.67 -12.25 -34.42
N SER A 82 -26.76 -13.15 -34.07
CA SER A 82 -25.44 -13.23 -34.72
C SER A 82 -25.55 -13.82 -36.12
N LEU A 83 -24.68 -13.42 -37.06
CA LEU A 83 -24.68 -13.92 -38.43
C LEU A 83 -23.43 -14.76 -38.73
N LEU A 84 -23.61 -16.04 -39.02
CA LEU A 84 -22.56 -16.89 -39.58
C LEU A 84 -22.81 -17.06 -41.09
N VAL A 85 -21.79 -16.79 -41.91
CA VAL A 85 -21.82 -17.06 -43.35
C VAL A 85 -20.90 -18.25 -43.64
N PHE A 86 -21.45 -19.32 -44.20
CA PHE A 86 -20.66 -20.43 -44.71
C PHE A 86 -20.36 -20.20 -46.20
N ALA A 87 -19.08 -20.04 -46.53
CA ALA A 87 -18.58 -20.10 -47.91
C ALA A 87 -18.41 -21.57 -48.30
N ASN A 88 -19.51 -22.21 -48.68
CA ASN A 88 -19.61 -23.66 -48.88
C ASN A 88 -19.13 -24.10 -50.28
N LYS A 89 -18.84 -25.40 -50.44
CA LYS A 89 -18.30 -26.04 -51.65
C LYS A 89 -16.85 -25.69 -51.99
N GLN A 90 -16.02 -25.49 -50.97
CA GLN A 90 -14.57 -25.25 -51.16
C GLN A 90 -13.83 -26.46 -51.75
N ASP A 91 -14.43 -27.65 -51.71
CA ASP A 91 -13.94 -28.87 -52.38
C ASP A 91 -13.99 -28.77 -53.92
N VAL A 92 -14.81 -27.87 -54.47
CA VAL A 92 -14.95 -27.70 -55.92
C VAL A 92 -13.90 -26.73 -56.46
N LYS A 93 -13.15 -27.17 -57.47
CA LYS A 93 -12.14 -26.34 -58.14
C LYS A 93 -12.79 -25.10 -58.77
N GLY A 94 -12.22 -23.93 -58.48
CA GLY A 94 -12.74 -22.64 -58.98
C GLY A 94 -13.75 -21.97 -58.04
N SER A 95 -14.02 -22.54 -56.87
CA SER A 95 -14.78 -21.89 -55.80
C SER A 95 -14.12 -20.59 -55.34
N LEU A 96 -14.95 -19.62 -54.97
CA LEU A 96 -14.50 -18.37 -54.37
C LEU A 96 -14.15 -18.59 -52.89
N GLY A 97 -13.00 -18.08 -52.46
CA GLY A 97 -12.64 -18.07 -51.04
C GLY A 97 -13.50 -17.09 -50.23
N ALA A 98 -13.55 -17.31 -48.91
CA ALA A 98 -14.33 -16.53 -47.95
C ALA A 98 -14.14 -15.00 -48.09
N ALA A 99 -12.91 -14.51 -48.31
CA ALA A 99 -12.65 -13.07 -48.45
C ALA A 99 -13.42 -12.42 -49.62
N LYS A 100 -13.46 -13.09 -50.78
CA LYS A 100 -14.17 -12.57 -51.97
C LYS A 100 -15.69 -12.61 -51.79
N ILE A 101 -16.21 -13.64 -51.12
CA ILE A 101 -17.63 -13.74 -50.80
C ILE A 101 -18.02 -12.67 -49.78
N SER A 102 -17.19 -12.42 -48.77
CA SER A 102 -17.40 -11.34 -47.80
C SER A 102 -17.52 -9.97 -48.46
N GLU A 103 -16.63 -9.67 -49.41
CA GLU A 103 -16.67 -8.44 -50.21
C GLU A 103 -17.94 -8.37 -51.06
N ALA A 104 -18.26 -9.44 -51.80
CA ALA A 104 -19.44 -9.49 -52.67
C ALA A 104 -20.76 -9.34 -51.90
N LEU A 105 -20.86 -9.92 -50.70
CA LEU A 105 -22.02 -9.76 -49.82
C LEU A 105 -22.04 -8.42 -49.07
N GLY A 106 -20.93 -7.67 -49.08
CA GLY A 106 -20.82 -6.41 -48.37
C GLY A 106 -20.98 -6.55 -46.86
N LEU A 107 -20.45 -7.62 -46.26
CA LEU A 107 -20.60 -7.90 -44.82
C LEU A 107 -20.03 -6.77 -43.95
N SER A 108 -19.00 -6.07 -44.41
CA SER A 108 -18.41 -4.91 -43.74
C SER A 108 -19.37 -3.72 -43.55
N LYS A 109 -20.50 -3.70 -44.26
CA LYS A 109 -21.55 -2.68 -44.09
C LYS A 109 -22.46 -2.96 -42.89
N LEU A 110 -22.52 -4.20 -42.42
CA LEU A 110 -23.27 -4.60 -41.23
C LEU A 110 -22.46 -4.24 -39.98
N LYS A 111 -22.82 -3.12 -39.34
CA LYS A 111 -22.11 -2.58 -38.14
C LYS A 111 -22.90 -2.76 -36.84
N ASP A 112 -24.16 -3.15 -36.97
CA ASP A 112 -25.13 -3.30 -35.89
C ASP A 112 -25.09 -4.68 -35.22
N ARG A 113 -24.35 -5.64 -35.81
CA ARG A 113 -24.28 -7.03 -35.33
C ARG A 113 -22.91 -7.67 -35.55
N GLN A 114 -22.62 -8.68 -34.75
CA GLN A 114 -21.45 -9.54 -34.93
C GLN A 114 -21.71 -10.55 -36.05
N TRP A 115 -20.73 -10.70 -36.94
CA TRP A 115 -20.78 -11.68 -38.03
C TRP A 115 -19.42 -12.37 -38.23
N HIS A 116 -19.46 -13.57 -38.78
CA HIS A 116 -18.26 -14.33 -39.17
C HIS A 116 -18.48 -15.01 -40.51
N ILE A 117 -17.42 -15.16 -41.30
CA ILE A 117 -17.45 -15.95 -42.53
C ILE A 117 -16.45 -17.08 -42.44
N GLN A 118 -16.93 -18.30 -42.68
CA GLN A 118 -16.15 -19.51 -42.56
C GLN A 118 -16.14 -20.25 -43.91
N ALA A 119 -14.94 -20.48 -44.44
CA ALA A 119 -14.75 -21.37 -45.58
C ALA A 119 -15.07 -22.82 -45.15
N CYS A 120 -15.89 -23.53 -45.91
CA CYS A 120 -16.28 -24.89 -45.56
C CYS A 120 -16.62 -25.77 -46.78
N SER A 121 -16.71 -27.08 -46.53
CA SER A 121 -17.36 -28.03 -47.44
C SER A 121 -18.34 -28.90 -46.67
N ALA A 122 -19.62 -28.78 -47.00
CA ALA A 122 -20.66 -29.65 -46.46
C ALA A 122 -20.47 -31.12 -46.86
N LEU A 123 -19.72 -31.39 -47.94
CA LEU A 123 -19.44 -32.75 -48.40
C LEU A 123 -18.36 -33.42 -47.53
N THR A 124 -17.30 -32.68 -47.17
CA THR A 124 -16.17 -33.23 -46.40
C THR A 124 -16.30 -33.00 -44.89
N GLY A 125 -17.12 -32.03 -44.49
CA GLY A 125 -17.26 -31.56 -43.11
C GLY A 125 -16.22 -30.52 -42.68
N GLU A 126 -15.24 -30.22 -43.52
CA GLU A 126 -14.18 -29.23 -43.24
C GLU A 126 -14.78 -27.83 -43.04
N GLY A 127 -14.35 -27.13 -41.99
CA GLY A 127 -14.79 -25.76 -41.68
C GLY A 127 -16.17 -25.66 -41.01
N LEU A 128 -16.98 -26.72 -40.96
CA LEU A 128 -18.32 -26.65 -40.35
C LEU A 128 -18.24 -26.48 -38.83
N TYR A 129 -17.37 -27.23 -38.16
CA TYR A 129 -17.24 -27.21 -36.71
C TYR A 129 -16.63 -25.89 -36.21
N GLU A 130 -15.69 -25.31 -36.94
CA GLU A 130 -15.09 -24.00 -36.65
C GLU A 130 -16.13 -22.88 -36.74
N GLY A 131 -17.02 -22.94 -37.74
CA GLY A 131 -18.14 -22.02 -37.86
C GLY A 131 -19.12 -22.15 -36.69
N LEU A 132 -19.47 -23.39 -36.32
CA LEU A 132 -20.35 -23.66 -35.17
C LEU A 132 -19.70 -23.27 -33.83
N ASP A 133 -18.38 -23.43 -33.69
CA ASP A 133 -17.63 -23.01 -32.51
C ASP A 133 -17.71 -21.50 -32.29
N TRP A 134 -17.62 -20.72 -33.36
CA TRP A 134 -17.85 -19.27 -33.30
C TRP A 134 -19.26 -18.95 -32.81
N VAL A 135 -20.28 -19.65 -33.33
CA VAL A 135 -21.67 -19.48 -32.88
C VAL A 135 -21.84 -19.86 -31.40
N VAL A 136 -21.23 -20.95 -30.94
CA VAL A 136 -21.23 -21.33 -29.51
C VAL A 136 -20.61 -20.22 -28.66
N LEU A 137 -19.49 -19.62 -29.09
CA LEU A 137 -18.88 -18.51 -28.36
C LEU A 137 -19.79 -17.28 -28.30
N GLN A 138 -20.53 -16.98 -29.37
CA GLN A 138 -21.49 -15.87 -29.37
C GLN A 138 -22.74 -16.17 -28.50
N ILE A 139 -23.21 -17.42 -28.50
CA ILE A 139 -24.49 -17.81 -27.85
C ILE A 139 -24.30 -18.21 -26.39
N ALA A 140 -23.27 -19.01 -26.06
CA ALA A 140 -23.09 -19.56 -24.72
C ALA A 140 -22.61 -18.52 -23.72
N GLY A 141 -21.82 -17.54 -24.17
CA GLY A 141 -20.99 -16.74 -23.28
C GLY A 141 -19.99 -17.61 -22.49
N SER A 142 -18.92 -17.01 -22.00
CA SER A 142 -18.24 -17.55 -20.82
C SER A 142 -19.15 -17.34 -19.61
N ALA A 143 -19.04 -18.20 -18.59
CA ALA A 143 -19.81 -18.02 -17.36
C ALA A 143 -19.56 -16.62 -16.79
N ASP A 144 -20.60 -15.95 -16.30
CA ASP A 144 -20.41 -14.63 -15.71
C ASP A 144 -19.67 -14.75 -14.36
N ILE A 145 -18.66 -13.90 -14.18
CA ILE A 145 -17.95 -13.70 -12.91
C ILE A 145 -18.23 -12.31 -12.36
N LEU A 146 -18.00 -12.12 -11.06
CA LEU A 146 -18.06 -10.82 -10.44
C LEU A 146 -16.80 -10.02 -10.77
N TYR A 147 -16.99 -8.83 -11.34
CA TYR A 147 -15.98 -7.79 -11.45
C TYR A 147 -16.13 -6.80 -10.31
N SER A 148 -15.03 -6.35 -9.73
CA SER A 148 -14.99 -5.46 -8.58
C SER A 148 -13.88 -4.42 -8.72
N VAL A 149 -14.21 -3.13 -8.66
CA VAL A 149 -13.26 -2.04 -8.86
C VAL A 149 -13.54 -0.86 -7.94
N VAL A 150 -12.47 -0.35 -7.31
CA VAL A 150 -12.43 0.90 -6.57
C VAL A 150 -12.20 2.03 -7.56
N ASN A 151 -13.15 2.97 -7.63
CA ASN A 151 -13.07 4.16 -8.46
C ASN A 151 -13.68 5.37 -7.72
N ASN A 152 -12.87 6.36 -7.38
CA ASN A 152 -13.35 7.59 -6.75
C ASN A 152 -13.87 8.58 -7.81
N ALA A 153 -15.02 8.25 -8.41
CA ALA A 153 -15.72 9.08 -9.38
C ALA A 153 -17.15 9.37 -8.85
N PRO A 154 -17.37 10.46 -8.10
CA PRO A 154 -18.69 10.78 -7.55
C PRO A 154 -19.72 11.15 -8.64
N ASP A 155 -19.25 11.68 -9.77
CA ASP A 155 -20.09 12.22 -10.85
C ASP A 155 -20.20 11.33 -12.09
N SER A 156 -19.61 10.13 -12.03
CA SER A 156 -19.64 9.15 -13.13
C SER A 156 -20.07 7.78 -12.62
N ASP A 157 -20.59 6.94 -13.52
CA ASP A 157 -20.76 5.51 -13.26
C ASP A 157 -19.51 4.76 -13.73
N THR A 158 -19.40 3.48 -13.36
CA THR A 158 -18.26 2.63 -13.78
C THR A 158 -18.78 1.42 -14.52
N ALA A 159 -18.05 0.94 -15.52
CA ALA A 159 -18.34 -0.29 -16.25
C ALA A 159 -17.08 -1.12 -16.41
N VAL A 160 -17.26 -2.42 -16.60
CA VAL A 160 -16.25 -3.28 -17.21
C VAL A 160 -16.56 -3.44 -18.69
N VAL A 161 -15.53 -3.32 -19.54
CA VAL A 161 -15.63 -3.55 -20.97
C VAL A 161 -14.99 -4.89 -21.28
N VAL A 162 -15.80 -5.85 -21.73
CA VAL A 162 -15.36 -7.22 -22.08
C VAL A 162 -15.68 -7.48 -23.55
N ASN A 163 -14.65 -7.78 -24.35
CA ASN A 163 -14.78 -7.97 -25.80
C ASN A 163 -15.51 -6.81 -26.52
N GLY A 164 -15.26 -5.57 -26.10
CA GLY A 164 -15.93 -4.37 -26.65
C GLY A 164 -17.36 -4.13 -26.17
N ASN A 165 -17.95 -5.05 -25.42
CA ASN A 165 -19.27 -4.89 -24.82
C ASN A 165 -19.16 -4.22 -23.45
N ILE A 166 -20.05 -3.27 -23.18
CA ILE A 166 -20.07 -2.48 -21.94
C ILE A 166 -21.01 -3.12 -20.93
N TYR A 167 -20.50 -3.48 -19.75
CA TYR A 167 -21.25 -4.01 -18.62
C TYR A 167 -21.19 -3.00 -17.47
N PRO A 168 -22.25 -2.21 -17.25
CA PRO A 168 -22.32 -1.28 -16.12
C PRO A 168 -22.15 -2.01 -14.78
N LEU A 169 -21.39 -1.42 -13.88
CA LEU A 169 -21.19 -1.89 -12.52
C LEU A 169 -21.96 -0.97 -11.55
N GLU A 170 -22.46 -1.54 -10.47
CA GLU A 170 -23.24 -0.83 -9.45
C GLU A 170 -22.39 -0.52 -8.23
N ARG A 171 -22.64 0.62 -7.58
CA ARG A 171 -21.99 0.95 -6.31
C ARG A 171 -22.45 -0.04 -5.23
N THR A 172 -21.50 -0.54 -4.45
CA THR A 172 -21.81 -1.44 -3.34
C THR A 172 -22.48 -0.68 -2.18
N ALA A 173 -23.28 -1.38 -1.38
CA ALA A 173 -23.83 -0.81 -0.15
C ALA A 173 -22.75 -0.41 0.88
N THR A 174 -21.58 -1.04 0.82
CA THR A 174 -20.46 -0.83 1.76
C THR A 174 -19.63 0.42 1.46
N SER A 175 -19.58 0.84 0.19
CA SER A 175 -18.76 1.98 -0.21
C SER A 175 -19.31 2.64 -1.47
N SER A 176 -19.39 3.97 -1.43
CA SER A 176 -19.74 4.74 -2.62
C SER A 176 -18.66 4.70 -3.70
N ILE A 177 -17.43 4.28 -3.42
CA ILE A 177 -16.35 4.21 -4.42
C ILE A 177 -16.02 2.78 -4.87
N LEU A 178 -16.73 1.76 -4.37
CA LEU A 178 -16.55 0.38 -4.80
C LEU A 178 -17.70 0.01 -5.72
N PHE A 179 -17.38 -0.41 -6.94
CA PHE A 179 -18.33 -0.81 -7.97
C PHE A 179 -18.21 -2.29 -8.27
N GLN A 180 -19.35 -2.98 -8.38
CA GLN A 180 -19.41 -4.42 -8.61
C GLN A 180 -20.50 -4.78 -9.62
N GLY A 181 -20.28 -5.85 -10.37
CA GLY A 181 -21.23 -6.32 -11.38
C GLY A 181 -20.76 -7.58 -12.06
N LYS A 182 -21.67 -8.28 -12.72
CA LYS A 182 -21.38 -9.53 -13.42
C LYS A 182 -21.19 -9.29 -14.91
N ALA A 183 -20.17 -9.94 -15.47
CA ALA A 183 -19.90 -9.95 -16.91
C ALA A 183 -19.18 -11.25 -17.31
N PRO A 184 -19.10 -11.57 -18.62
CA PRO A 184 -18.52 -12.82 -19.10
C PRO A 184 -17.05 -13.00 -18.70
N SER A 185 -16.68 -14.19 -18.23
CA SER A 185 -15.32 -14.51 -17.77
C SER A 185 -14.30 -14.75 -18.90
N ASP A 186 -13.07 -15.05 -18.51
CA ASP A 186 -11.99 -15.62 -19.36
C ASP A 186 -11.68 -14.86 -20.65
N THR A 187 -11.97 -13.56 -20.66
CA THR A 187 -11.74 -12.65 -21.80
C THR A 187 -10.99 -11.41 -21.32
N PRO A 188 -10.04 -10.85 -22.11
CA PRO A 188 -9.40 -9.60 -21.76
C PRO A 188 -10.41 -8.47 -21.56
N TYR A 189 -10.17 -7.64 -20.55
CA TYR A 189 -11.09 -6.60 -20.12
C TYR A 189 -10.37 -5.34 -19.66
N HIS A 190 -11.09 -4.23 -19.58
CA HIS A 190 -10.62 -3.00 -18.94
C HIS A 190 -11.81 -2.28 -18.30
N TYR A 191 -11.55 -1.43 -17.30
CA TYR A 191 -12.61 -0.61 -16.74
C TYR A 191 -12.77 0.70 -17.51
N ALA A 192 -13.98 1.25 -17.48
CA ALA A 192 -14.31 2.54 -18.05
C ALA A 192 -15.22 3.34 -17.10
N THR A 193 -15.09 4.66 -17.14
CA THR A 193 -16.08 5.56 -16.56
C THR A 193 -17.16 5.86 -17.58
N LEU A 194 -18.41 5.93 -17.11
CA LEU A 194 -19.57 6.24 -17.92
C LEU A 194 -20.16 7.59 -17.50
N ALA A 195 -20.71 8.32 -18.46
CA ALA A 195 -21.53 9.48 -18.14
C ALA A 195 -22.73 9.01 -17.30
N LYS A 196 -22.99 9.71 -16.19
CA LYS A 196 -23.95 9.30 -15.16
C LYS A 196 -25.33 8.96 -15.73
N GLY A 197 -25.84 7.77 -15.40
CA GLY A 197 -27.13 7.26 -15.85
C GLY A 197 -27.17 6.84 -17.33
N THR A 198 -26.02 6.78 -18.01
CA THR A 198 -25.93 6.41 -19.43
C THR A 198 -24.96 5.24 -19.63
N ARG A 199 -24.87 4.73 -20.86
CA ARG A 199 -23.84 3.77 -21.29
C ARG A 199 -22.73 4.41 -22.13
N THR A 200 -22.62 5.73 -22.12
CA THR A 200 -21.62 6.45 -22.89
C THR A 200 -20.31 6.51 -22.11
N ILE A 201 -19.25 5.92 -22.66
CA ILE A 201 -17.90 5.97 -22.07
C ILE A 201 -17.39 7.42 -22.07
N GLN A 202 -16.90 7.88 -20.91
CA GLN A 202 -16.19 9.14 -20.75
C GLN A 202 -14.68 8.93 -20.82
N THR A 203 -14.17 7.96 -20.07
CA THR A 203 -12.76 7.55 -20.09
C THR A 203 -12.65 6.03 -19.94
N SER A 204 -11.61 5.45 -20.53
CA SER A 204 -11.24 4.04 -20.35
C SER A 204 -9.85 3.94 -19.73
N GLU A 205 -9.56 2.84 -19.04
CA GLU A 205 -8.18 2.51 -18.70
C GLU A 205 -7.33 2.38 -19.98
N GLU A 206 -6.08 2.88 -19.94
CA GLU A 206 -5.13 2.85 -21.07
C GLU A 206 -4.46 1.47 -21.25
N PHE A 207 -4.93 0.45 -20.55
CA PHE A 207 -4.39 -0.90 -20.58
C PHE A 207 -5.51 -1.94 -20.47
N THR A 208 -5.21 -3.16 -20.93
CA THR A 208 -6.12 -4.31 -20.84
C THR A 208 -5.58 -5.30 -19.80
N ARG A 209 -6.49 -5.84 -18.99
CA ARG A 209 -6.26 -6.89 -18.01
C ARG A 209 -6.49 -8.26 -18.65
N SER A 210 -5.76 -9.27 -18.18
CA SER A 210 -5.98 -10.66 -18.60
C SER A 210 -7.32 -11.18 -18.07
N GLY A 211 -8.02 -11.98 -18.87
CA GLY A 211 -9.26 -12.63 -18.45
C GLY A 211 -9.06 -13.52 -17.21
N SER A 212 -10.08 -13.61 -16.37
CA SER A 212 -10.11 -14.46 -15.18
C SER A 212 -11.24 -15.47 -15.28
N LYS A 213 -11.04 -16.68 -14.74
CA LYS A 213 -12.10 -17.69 -14.58
C LYS A 213 -12.82 -17.59 -13.23
N ASN A 214 -12.29 -16.79 -12.31
CA ASN A 214 -12.85 -16.53 -10.99
C ASN A 214 -13.23 -15.05 -10.87
N ASP A 215 -14.05 -14.72 -9.89
CA ASP A 215 -14.31 -13.35 -9.48
C ASP A 215 -13.01 -12.55 -9.36
N THR A 216 -13.02 -11.29 -9.80
CA THR A 216 -11.87 -10.42 -9.67
C THR A 216 -11.68 -10.01 -8.21
N LEU A 217 -10.47 -9.58 -7.88
CA LEU A 217 -10.22 -8.85 -6.63
C LEU A 217 -10.94 -7.50 -6.66
N ASN A 218 -10.97 -6.78 -5.53
CA ASN A 218 -11.27 -5.36 -5.51
C ASN A 218 -10.11 -4.60 -6.15
N GLU A 219 -10.17 -4.44 -7.46
CA GLU A 219 -9.13 -3.77 -8.25
C GLU A 219 -9.20 -2.25 -8.06
N PHE A 220 -8.21 -1.50 -8.53
CA PHE A 220 -8.23 -0.04 -8.48
C PHE A 220 -8.19 0.52 -9.90
N PHE A 221 -9.13 1.42 -10.21
CA PHE A 221 -9.24 2.03 -11.54
C PHE A 221 -7.95 2.79 -11.89
N GLY A 222 -7.34 2.45 -13.03
CA GLY A 222 -6.08 3.04 -13.48
C GLY A 222 -4.82 2.40 -12.88
N ARG A 223 -4.95 1.34 -12.06
CA ARG A 223 -3.82 0.55 -11.54
C ARG A 223 -3.84 -0.86 -12.12
N ASN A 224 -2.81 -1.22 -12.89
CA ASN A 224 -2.74 -2.51 -13.60
C ASN A 224 -2.23 -3.69 -12.74
N TRP A 225 -2.16 -3.51 -11.42
CA TRP A 225 -1.72 -4.52 -10.47
C TRP A 225 -2.54 -4.43 -9.18
N ASN A 226 -2.74 -5.57 -8.53
CA ASN A 226 -3.45 -5.66 -7.24
C ASN A 226 -2.50 -5.94 -6.07
N LYS A 227 -1.47 -6.78 -6.31
CA LYS A 227 -0.46 -7.17 -5.32
C LYS A 227 0.93 -7.21 -5.96
N LYS A 228 1.96 -6.71 -5.27
CA LYS A 228 3.36 -6.80 -5.69
C LYS A 228 4.17 -7.71 -4.74
N PRO A 229 5.18 -8.43 -5.26
CA PRO A 229 6.07 -9.20 -4.40
C PRO A 229 6.86 -8.28 -3.47
N MET A 230 6.86 -8.62 -2.18
CA MET A 230 7.59 -7.87 -1.15
C MET A 230 8.79 -8.67 -0.64
N VAL A 231 9.86 -7.95 -0.33
CA VAL A 231 11.03 -8.50 0.37
C VAL A 231 11.03 -7.91 1.78
N SER A 232 11.10 -8.78 2.78
CA SER A 232 11.13 -8.36 4.19
C SER A 232 12.49 -8.65 4.83
N PHE A 233 12.84 -7.82 5.81
CA PHE A 233 13.98 -8.09 6.66
C PHE A 233 13.82 -9.41 7.42
N GLN A 234 14.90 -10.18 7.52
CA GLN A 234 14.88 -11.47 8.21
C GLN A 234 15.28 -11.30 9.68
N PRO A 235 14.68 -12.08 10.59
CA PRO A 235 15.06 -12.05 12.00
C PRO A 235 16.56 -12.31 12.21
N ILE A 236 17.17 -11.58 13.15
CA ILE A 236 18.58 -11.78 13.51
C ILE A 236 18.69 -12.86 14.59
N ALA A 237 19.22 -14.04 14.24
CA ALA A 237 19.33 -15.16 15.17
C ALA A 237 20.23 -14.90 16.40
N SER A 238 21.18 -13.97 16.32
CA SER A 238 22.10 -13.64 17.41
C SER A 238 21.53 -12.67 18.45
N ILE A 239 20.36 -12.08 18.21
CA ILE A 239 19.70 -11.15 19.12
C ILE A 239 18.53 -11.87 19.79
N THR A 240 18.46 -11.80 21.12
CA THR A 240 17.42 -12.52 21.87
C THR A 240 16.02 -12.02 21.51
N LYS A 241 15.13 -12.95 21.22
CA LYS A 241 13.71 -12.68 20.99
C LYS A 241 12.99 -12.54 22.34
N ASN A 242 12.90 -11.31 22.84
CA ASN A 242 12.26 -11.02 24.13
C ASN A 242 10.74 -10.84 24.05
N PHE A 243 10.20 -10.50 22.87
CA PHE A 243 8.77 -10.18 22.69
C PHE A 243 8.22 -10.72 21.38
N ASN A 244 6.90 -10.93 21.32
CA ASN A 244 6.22 -11.29 20.08
C ASN A 244 5.53 -10.05 19.52
N ARG A 245 5.89 -9.66 18.29
CA ARG A 245 5.11 -8.71 17.48
C ARG A 245 3.66 -9.18 17.44
N GLN A 246 2.70 -8.27 17.57
CA GLN A 246 1.37 -8.57 17.07
C GLN A 246 1.53 -8.80 15.56
N PRO A 247 1.18 -9.98 15.01
CA PRO A 247 1.36 -10.23 13.58
C PRO A 247 0.67 -9.10 12.81
N ASP A 248 1.31 -8.61 11.75
CA ASP A 248 0.67 -7.65 10.87
C ASP A 248 -0.66 -8.25 10.45
N ASN A 249 -1.71 -7.51 10.77
CA ASN A 249 -3.04 -7.97 10.43
C ASN A 249 -3.21 -7.74 8.93
N GLU A 250 -3.22 -8.82 8.16
CA GLU A 250 -3.48 -8.80 6.72
C GLU A 250 -4.82 -8.10 6.39
N LEU A 251 -5.72 -7.91 7.36
CA LEU A 251 -6.91 -7.08 7.19
C LEU A 251 -6.60 -5.58 7.12
N LEU A 252 -5.66 -5.07 7.92
CA LEU A 252 -5.36 -3.63 7.97
C LEU A 252 -4.20 -3.26 7.02
N HIS A 253 -3.14 -4.07 7.03
CA HIS A 253 -1.92 -3.87 6.24
C HIS A 253 -1.59 -5.14 5.45
N PRO A 254 -2.38 -5.49 4.42
CA PRO A 254 -2.09 -6.65 3.59
C PRO A 254 -0.73 -6.54 2.90
N THR A 255 0.05 -7.62 2.97
CA THR A 255 1.43 -7.61 2.45
C THR A 255 1.41 -7.44 0.93
N GLY A 256 2.14 -6.43 0.43
CA GLY A 256 2.28 -6.17 -1.02
C GLY A 256 1.07 -5.53 -1.68
N GLU A 257 0.15 -4.97 -0.89
CA GLU A 257 -1.08 -4.33 -1.36
C GLU A 257 -1.17 -2.90 -0.82
N ILE A 258 -1.85 -2.03 -1.55
CA ILE A 258 -2.19 -0.67 -1.09
C ILE A 258 -3.70 -0.62 -0.88
N ALA A 259 -4.11 -0.81 0.37
CA ALA A 259 -5.50 -0.70 0.77
C ALA A 259 -6.01 0.75 0.69
N THR A 260 -7.29 0.92 0.36
CA THR A 260 -7.95 2.23 0.29
C THR A 260 -8.69 2.51 1.57
N ILE A 261 -8.46 3.67 2.19
CA ILE A 261 -9.29 4.22 3.25
C ILE A 261 -10.09 5.36 2.68
N HIS A 262 -11.41 5.18 2.62
CA HIS A 262 -12.36 6.16 2.11
C HIS A 262 -13.12 6.79 3.28
N VAL A 263 -13.04 8.12 3.40
CA VAL A 263 -13.67 8.88 4.48
C VAL A 263 -14.75 9.79 3.88
N VAL A 264 -15.98 9.67 4.38
CA VAL A 264 -17.12 10.51 3.97
C VAL A 264 -17.66 11.23 5.19
N ALA A 265 -17.73 12.55 5.11
CA ALA A 265 -18.20 13.41 6.20
C ALA A 265 -18.91 14.65 5.64
N ASN A 266 -19.52 15.45 6.51
CA ASN A 266 -20.10 16.73 6.12
C ASN A 266 -19.02 17.70 5.64
N GLN A 267 -19.16 18.21 4.42
CA GLN A 267 -18.16 19.10 3.82
C GLN A 267 -17.89 20.36 4.64
N ALA A 268 -18.93 20.99 5.22
CA ALA A 268 -18.77 22.21 6.01
C ALA A 268 -17.99 21.97 7.31
N GLU A 269 -18.14 20.79 7.92
CA GLU A 269 -17.38 20.40 9.11
C GLU A 269 -15.91 20.12 8.77
N ILE A 270 -15.65 19.44 7.64
CA ILE A 270 -14.30 19.22 7.12
C ILE A 270 -13.60 20.54 6.79
N ASP A 271 -14.31 21.47 6.13
CA ASP A 271 -13.78 22.78 5.80
C ASP A 271 -13.45 23.60 7.05
N ASN A 272 -14.32 23.54 8.08
CA ASN A 272 -14.07 24.16 9.37
C ASN A 272 -12.84 23.55 10.07
N MET A 273 -12.71 22.23 10.07
CA MET A 273 -11.55 21.53 10.63
C MET A 273 -10.26 21.92 9.90
N HIS A 274 -10.26 21.98 8.57
CA HIS A 274 -9.09 22.37 7.78
C HIS A 274 -8.72 23.85 7.94
N LYS A 275 -9.72 24.73 8.07
CA LYS A 275 -9.50 26.17 8.30
C LYS A 275 -8.85 26.40 9.67
N ASN A 276 -9.30 25.68 10.70
CA ASN A 276 -8.83 25.80 12.07
C ASN A 276 -7.87 24.65 12.45
N PHE A 277 -6.96 24.31 11.55
CA PHE A 277 -6.08 23.12 11.63
C PHE A 277 -5.23 22.99 12.91
N LEU A 278 -5.06 24.06 13.70
CA LEU A 278 -4.36 24.03 14.99
C LEU A 278 -5.25 23.62 16.17
N GLU A 279 -6.56 23.63 15.99
CA GLU A 279 -7.54 23.30 17.02
C GLU A 279 -7.89 21.81 17.01
N ASP A 280 -8.31 21.29 18.16
CA ASP A 280 -8.77 19.91 18.29
C ASP A 280 -10.25 19.82 17.91
N ILE A 281 -10.51 19.72 16.60
CA ILE A 281 -11.85 19.58 16.05
C ILE A 281 -12.09 18.13 15.64
N THR A 282 -13.16 17.54 16.17
CA THR A 282 -13.66 16.21 15.77
C THR A 282 -14.78 16.36 14.74
N VAL A 283 -14.64 15.69 13.61
CA VAL A 283 -15.69 15.50 12.60
C VAL A 283 -16.21 14.08 12.68
N MET A 284 -17.53 13.89 12.63
CA MET A 284 -18.12 12.56 12.55
C MET A 284 -18.15 12.11 11.10
N ALA A 285 -17.62 10.92 10.83
CA ALA A 285 -17.45 10.40 9.49
C ALA A 285 -17.90 8.94 9.36
N ASN A 286 -18.23 8.56 8.14
CA ASN A 286 -18.23 7.17 7.71
C ASN A 286 -16.87 6.83 7.12
N VAL A 287 -16.26 5.74 7.56
CA VAL A 287 -14.95 5.29 7.08
C VAL A 287 -15.10 3.89 6.51
N THR A 288 -14.66 3.69 5.27
CA THR A 288 -14.57 2.36 4.66
C THR A 288 -13.12 2.02 4.37
N HIS A 289 -12.66 0.87 4.86
CA HIS A 289 -11.38 0.26 4.45
C HIS A 289 -11.64 -0.79 3.38
N ILE A 290 -10.87 -0.76 2.30
CA ILE A 290 -11.01 -1.65 1.14
C ILE A 290 -9.63 -2.23 0.83
N SER A 291 -9.46 -3.54 1.05
CA SER A 291 -8.33 -4.32 0.53
C SER A 291 -8.74 -5.04 -0.75
N THR A 292 -7.80 -5.75 -1.39
CA THR A 292 -8.09 -6.55 -2.59
C THR A 292 -9.15 -7.63 -2.35
N THR A 293 -9.36 -8.06 -1.10
CA THR A 293 -10.22 -9.19 -0.73
C THR A 293 -11.33 -8.82 0.25
N SER A 294 -11.36 -7.60 0.80
CA SER A 294 -12.34 -7.21 1.80
C SER A 294 -12.72 -5.73 1.70
N ALA A 295 -13.94 -5.42 2.14
CA ALA A 295 -14.40 -4.05 2.34
C ALA A 295 -15.18 -3.98 3.66
N GLN A 296 -14.76 -3.11 4.57
CA GLN A 296 -15.36 -2.94 5.90
C GLN A 296 -15.70 -1.47 6.12
N SER A 297 -16.98 -1.18 6.39
CA SER A 297 -17.46 0.17 6.63
C SER A 297 -17.86 0.38 8.08
N PHE A 298 -17.54 1.56 8.60
CA PHE A 298 -17.76 1.98 9.96
C PHE A 298 -18.46 3.33 9.96
N SER A 299 -19.58 3.42 10.69
CA SER A 299 -20.29 4.67 10.96
C SER A 299 -19.84 5.29 12.28
N ASP A 300 -20.20 6.56 12.49
CA ASP A 300 -19.96 7.29 13.74
C ASP A 300 -18.49 7.28 14.15
N VAL A 301 -17.61 7.34 13.16
CA VAL A 301 -16.16 7.37 13.35
C VAL A 301 -15.73 8.79 13.66
N LYS A 302 -14.92 8.96 14.70
CA LYS A 302 -14.30 10.26 14.98
C LYS A 302 -13.10 10.44 14.06
N PHE A 303 -13.15 11.50 13.26
CA PHE A 303 -12.10 11.90 12.33
C PHE A 303 -11.56 13.27 12.74
N GLU A 304 -10.25 13.33 13.00
CA GLU A 304 -9.60 14.50 13.59
C GLU A 304 -8.28 14.78 12.86
N ILE A 305 -7.84 16.03 12.78
CA ILE A 305 -6.46 16.33 12.38
C ILE A 305 -5.50 15.80 13.47
N GLY A 306 -4.49 15.04 13.06
CA GLY A 306 -3.51 14.44 13.95
C GLY A 306 -2.19 15.23 14.04
N GLY A 307 -1.48 15.02 15.16
CA GLY A 307 -0.14 15.56 15.41
C GLY A 307 -0.12 16.94 16.07
N ARG A 308 1.08 17.49 16.27
CA ARG A 308 1.32 18.83 16.85
C ARG A 308 1.95 19.77 15.81
N SER A 309 3.24 19.61 15.53
CA SER A 309 3.99 20.38 14.52
C SER A 309 3.56 20.04 13.09
N SER A 310 3.25 18.76 12.83
CA SER A 310 2.86 18.25 11.50
C SER A 310 1.57 18.86 10.95
N ARG A 311 0.73 19.44 11.82
CA ARG A 311 -0.47 20.21 11.44
C ARG A 311 -0.14 21.40 10.54
N ARG A 312 1.11 21.86 10.53
CA ARG A 312 1.59 23.00 9.73
C ARG A 312 2.08 22.62 8.33
N PHE A 313 2.08 21.34 7.96
CA PHE A 313 2.48 20.91 6.62
C PHE A 313 1.39 21.12 5.56
N THR A 314 1.78 21.05 4.29
CA THR A 314 0.88 21.15 3.11
C THR A 314 -0.16 20.04 3.05
N LYS A 315 0.20 18.85 3.55
CA LYS A 315 -0.66 17.67 3.68
C LYS A 315 -0.86 17.42 5.17
N LEU A 316 -2.12 17.30 5.61
CA LEU A 316 -2.50 17.09 7.00
C LEU A 316 -2.52 15.61 7.37
N ALA A 317 -2.10 15.29 8.58
CA ALA A 317 -2.23 13.97 9.17
C ALA A 317 -3.61 13.85 9.81
N TYR A 318 -4.14 12.64 9.91
CA TYR A 318 -5.46 12.41 10.50
C TYR A 318 -5.45 11.28 11.52
N ASN A 319 -6.27 11.41 12.54
CA ASN A 319 -6.60 10.36 13.48
C ASN A 319 -8.00 9.83 13.14
N ILE A 320 -8.13 8.51 13.10
CA ILE A 320 -9.39 7.78 12.94
C ILE A 320 -9.63 7.02 14.24
N LYS A 321 -10.75 7.27 14.91
CA LYS A 321 -11.11 6.57 16.15
C LYS A 321 -12.48 5.92 15.98
N LEU A 322 -12.45 4.60 15.84
CA LEU A 322 -13.63 3.76 15.68
C LEU A 322 -14.47 3.73 16.99
N PRO A 323 -15.77 3.45 16.90
CA PRO A 323 -16.63 3.19 18.06
C PRO A 323 -16.07 2.13 19.04
N LYS A 324 -16.51 2.15 20.30
CA LYS A 324 -15.92 1.32 21.38
C LYS A 324 -15.99 -0.20 21.15
N LYS A 325 -16.92 -0.68 20.31
CA LYS A 325 -17.18 -2.11 20.07
C LYS A 325 -16.80 -2.56 18.65
N THR A 326 -16.04 -1.73 17.95
CA THR A 326 -15.62 -1.98 16.56
C THR A 326 -14.12 -1.85 16.48
N GLU A 327 -13.51 -2.67 15.63
CA GLU A 327 -12.08 -2.66 15.37
C GLU A 327 -11.82 -2.96 13.90
N LEU A 328 -10.69 -2.46 13.40
CA LEU A 328 -10.15 -2.82 12.10
C LEU A 328 -8.79 -3.46 12.34
N GLY A 329 -8.69 -4.75 12.05
CA GLY A 329 -7.45 -5.50 12.24
C GLY A 329 -6.99 -5.61 13.70
N GLY A 330 -7.89 -5.53 14.68
CA GLY A 330 -7.58 -5.51 16.11
C GLY A 330 -7.26 -4.10 16.66
N TYR A 331 -7.39 -3.06 15.84
CA TYR A 331 -7.12 -1.68 16.23
C TYR A 331 -8.39 -0.83 16.18
N ARG A 332 -8.56 0.02 17.19
CA ARG A 332 -9.67 0.99 17.27
C ARG A 332 -9.24 2.41 16.88
N LYS A 333 -7.96 2.74 17.08
CA LYS A 333 -7.38 4.04 16.76
C LYS A 333 -6.34 3.85 15.67
N LEU A 334 -6.46 4.60 14.58
CA LEU A 334 -5.51 4.61 13.47
C LEU A 334 -4.98 6.04 13.29
N LYS A 335 -3.69 6.17 13.00
CA LYS A 335 -3.05 7.45 12.68
C LYS A 335 -2.58 7.40 11.23
N LEU A 336 -3.16 8.24 10.39
CA LEU A 336 -2.75 8.44 9.00
C LEU A 336 -1.68 9.52 8.95
N ARG A 337 -0.42 9.11 8.88
CA ARG A 337 0.73 10.01 8.77
C ARG A 337 0.89 10.52 7.34
N THR A 338 1.36 11.75 7.19
CA THR A 338 1.47 12.41 5.87
C THR A 338 2.75 12.07 5.14
N THR A 339 3.81 11.78 5.90
CA THR A 339 5.20 11.57 5.47
C THR A 339 5.73 12.67 4.54
N VAL A 340 5.11 13.86 4.54
CA VAL A 340 5.41 14.94 3.58
C VAL A 340 6.82 15.52 3.75
N SER A 341 7.38 15.43 4.96
CA SER A 341 8.76 15.79 5.25
C SER A 341 9.77 14.75 4.72
N ASP A 342 9.33 13.55 4.37
CA ASP A 342 10.11 12.47 3.78
C ASP A 342 9.73 12.25 2.30
N PRO A 343 10.47 12.81 1.33
CA PRO A 343 10.13 12.64 -0.08
C PRO A 343 10.23 11.19 -0.60
N SER A 344 10.80 10.26 0.18
CA SER A 344 10.77 8.83 -0.13
C SER A 344 9.56 8.08 0.41
N TYR A 345 8.78 8.62 1.35
CA TYR A 345 7.60 7.96 1.94
C TYR A 345 7.90 6.63 2.66
N MET A 346 9.15 6.37 3.04
CA MET A 346 9.60 5.00 3.37
C MET A 346 10.50 4.93 4.60
N ARG A 347 11.08 6.04 5.08
CA ARG A 347 12.07 6.00 6.16
C ARG A 347 11.53 5.41 7.44
N GLU A 348 10.37 5.88 7.87
CA GLU A 348 9.69 5.41 9.07
C GLU A 348 9.33 3.92 8.95
N TYR A 349 8.81 3.49 7.79
CA TYR A 349 8.52 2.09 7.49
C TYR A 349 9.78 1.21 7.58
N LEU A 350 10.86 1.60 6.89
CA LEU A 350 12.12 0.84 6.88
C LEU A 350 12.77 0.76 8.26
N ALA A 351 12.80 1.87 9.01
CA ALA A 351 13.33 1.89 10.36
C ALA A 351 12.55 0.95 11.28
N THR A 352 11.23 0.99 11.19
CA THR A 352 10.32 0.15 11.96
C THR A 352 10.50 -1.34 11.61
N GLU A 353 10.54 -1.69 10.32
CA GLU A 353 10.74 -3.08 9.88
C GLU A 353 12.13 -3.64 10.25
N MET A 354 13.19 -2.82 10.23
CA MET A 354 14.50 -3.24 10.72
C MET A 354 14.49 -3.52 12.23
N ILE A 355 13.86 -2.65 13.02
CA ILE A 355 13.71 -2.82 14.47
C ILE A 355 12.89 -4.08 14.79
N TYR A 356 11.86 -4.37 14.00
CA TYR A 356 11.08 -5.60 14.12
C TYR A 356 11.89 -6.85 13.77
N ALA A 357 12.75 -6.81 12.76
CA ALA A 357 13.64 -7.93 12.44
C ALA A 357 14.68 -8.19 13.55
N ALA A 358 15.05 -7.16 14.32
CA ALA A 358 15.85 -7.31 15.54
C ALA A 358 15.00 -7.63 16.79
N ASN A 359 13.70 -7.90 16.61
CA ASN A 359 12.74 -8.35 17.61
C ASN A 359 12.71 -7.49 18.89
N GLN A 360 12.69 -6.17 18.70
CA GLN A 360 12.52 -5.21 19.78
C GLN A 360 11.10 -5.25 20.41
N PRO A 361 10.95 -4.82 21.67
CA PRO A 361 9.72 -4.91 22.43
C PRO A 361 8.51 -4.24 21.78
N TYR A 362 7.38 -4.95 21.82
CA TYR A 362 6.05 -4.38 21.69
C TYR A 362 5.23 -4.79 22.93
N PRO A 363 4.92 -3.87 23.86
CA PRO A 363 4.20 -4.22 25.07
C PRO A 363 2.75 -4.59 24.73
N LYS A 364 2.28 -5.72 25.25
CA LYS A 364 0.90 -6.22 25.09
C LYS A 364 0.09 -6.15 26.39
N SER A 365 0.62 -5.49 27.43
CA SER A 365 0.11 -5.62 28.80
C SER A 365 0.01 -4.28 29.51
N ASN A 366 -0.90 -4.21 30.50
CA ASN A 366 -1.34 -3.01 31.21
C ASN A 366 -0.34 -2.48 32.27
N GLY A 367 0.97 -2.57 32.01
CA GLY A 367 1.99 -1.94 32.86
C GLY A 367 2.00 -0.41 32.69
N VAL A 368 2.73 0.28 33.56
CA VAL A 368 2.87 1.75 33.46
C VAL A 368 3.76 2.09 32.27
N LEU A 369 3.28 3.01 31.41
CA LEU A 369 4.02 3.51 30.26
C LEU A 369 4.43 4.97 30.52
N TYR A 370 5.72 5.19 30.72
CA TYR A 370 6.30 6.52 30.86
C TYR A 370 6.80 7.01 29.50
N GLU A 371 6.42 8.22 29.10
CA GLU A 371 6.89 8.90 27.90
C GLU A 371 8.01 9.87 28.27
N GLY A 372 9.09 9.85 27.50
CA GLY A 372 10.19 10.79 27.63
C GLY A 372 10.23 11.75 26.44
N GLU A 373 10.09 13.04 26.73
CA GLU A 373 10.22 14.12 25.75
C GLU A 373 11.51 14.93 25.94
N GLY A 374 11.91 15.67 24.91
CA GLY A 374 13.21 16.36 24.87
C GLY A 374 13.39 17.52 25.84
N GLY A 375 12.34 18.03 26.50
CA GLY A 375 12.40 19.14 27.48
C GLY A 375 12.78 20.51 26.91
N LYS A 376 12.63 21.59 27.68
CA LYS A 376 12.96 22.95 27.20
C LYS A 376 14.46 23.25 27.27
N ASP A 377 15.12 22.66 28.24
CA ASP A 377 16.52 22.85 28.60
C ASP A 377 17.06 21.58 29.26
N ASP A 378 18.36 21.52 29.52
CA ASP A 378 19.03 20.33 30.08
C ASP A 378 18.53 19.93 31.48
N GLU A 379 17.95 20.85 32.25
CA GLU A 379 17.40 20.55 33.58
C GLU A 379 16.05 19.84 33.49
N THR A 380 15.28 20.10 32.44
CA THR A 380 13.91 19.59 32.29
C THR A 380 13.78 18.38 31.38
N ARG A 381 14.82 17.98 30.62
CA ARG A 381 14.72 16.86 29.66
C ARG A 381 14.53 15.51 30.34
N ALA A 382 13.90 14.59 29.61
CA ALA A 382 13.76 13.19 29.98
C ALA A 382 15.04 12.39 29.65
N ASP A 383 16.16 12.71 30.28
CA ASP A 383 17.48 12.11 29.99
C ASP A 383 17.87 10.94 30.92
N LEU A 384 17.00 10.57 31.85
CA LEU A 384 17.21 9.59 32.93
C LEU A 384 18.26 10.00 33.96
N SER A 385 18.53 11.30 34.10
CA SER A 385 19.22 11.84 35.27
C SER A 385 18.37 11.70 36.53
N TYR A 386 19.04 11.45 37.65
CA TYR A 386 18.40 11.45 38.96
C TYR A 386 18.24 12.89 39.48
N LYS A 387 17.03 13.27 39.84
CA LYS A 387 16.69 14.64 40.30
C LYS A 387 16.37 14.73 41.80
N GLY A 388 16.50 13.62 42.53
CA GLY A 388 16.18 13.51 43.95
C GLY A 388 15.04 12.52 44.22
N ASP A 389 14.84 12.17 45.49
CA ASP A 389 13.80 11.21 45.90
C ASP A 389 12.39 11.85 45.87
N ASP A 390 12.32 13.18 45.86
CA ASP A 390 11.07 13.93 45.85
C ASP A 390 10.45 13.96 44.45
N ALA A 391 9.22 13.46 44.33
CA ALA A 391 8.48 13.46 43.07
C ALA A 391 8.23 14.87 42.51
N THR A 392 8.23 15.91 43.35
CA THR A 392 8.08 17.29 42.87
C THR A 392 9.26 17.74 42.01
N ALA A 393 10.46 17.15 42.18
CA ALA A 393 11.61 17.43 41.34
C ALA A 393 11.43 16.97 39.88
N TYR A 394 10.40 16.14 39.63
CA TYR A 394 10.04 15.64 38.31
C TYR A 394 8.81 16.35 37.72
N ALA A 395 8.12 17.20 38.48
CA ALA A 395 6.88 17.84 38.06
C ALA A 395 7.04 18.74 36.82
N ASP A 396 8.18 19.44 36.73
CA ASP A 396 8.52 20.33 35.61
C ASP A 396 9.38 19.65 34.52
N THR A 397 9.59 18.34 34.64
CA THR A 397 10.36 17.58 33.66
C THR A 397 9.50 17.13 32.49
N ALA A 398 10.17 16.72 31.42
CA ALA A 398 9.56 16.23 30.19
C ALA A 398 9.15 14.74 30.27
N TYR A 399 8.92 14.23 31.48
CA TYR A 399 8.33 12.91 31.71
C TYR A 399 6.81 13.02 31.82
N ALA A 400 6.11 12.13 31.14
CA ALA A 400 4.66 11.98 31.28
C ALA A 400 4.27 10.51 31.46
N ILE A 401 3.12 10.25 32.09
CA ILE A 401 2.51 8.93 32.08
C ILE A 401 1.55 8.90 30.89
N SER A 402 1.87 8.08 29.88
CA SER A 402 1.17 8.07 28.59
C SER A 402 -0.03 7.12 28.57
N GLU A 403 0.04 6.04 29.35
CA GLU A 403 -1.07 5.12 29.58
C GLU A 403 -1.22 4.82 31.08
N ASP A 404 -2.43 5.02 31.60
CA ASP A 404 -2.77 4.66 32.97
C ASP A 404 -2.67 3.13 33.13
N PRO A 405 -2.07 2.62 34.22
CA PRO A 405 -1.98 1.19 34.42
C PRO A 405 -3.35 0.57 34.71
N ALA A 406 -3.45 -0.76 34.63
CA ALA A 406 -4.65 -1.46 35.10
C ALA A 406 -4.96 -1.14 36.59
N VAL A 407 -6.23 -1.26 36.96
CA VAL A 407 -6.76 -1.03 38.31
C VAL A 407 -5.85 -1.69 39.37
N GLY A 408 -5.23 -0.88 40.24
CA GLY A 408 -4.45 -1.34 41.39
C GLY A 408 -2.95 -0.98 41.39
N ALA A 409 -2.38 -0.52 40.27
CA ALA A 409 -1.02 0.04 40.25
C ALA A 409 -1.02 1.54 40.58
N LYS A 410 0.03 2.03 41.25
CA LYS A 410 0.20 3.47 41.52
C LYS A 410 0.43 4.20 40.21
N ASN A 411 -0.35 5.25 39.97
CA ASN A 411 -0.23 6.14 38.82
C ASN A 411 0.68 7.32 39.17
N ASP A 412 1.95 7.03 39.49
CA ASP A 412 2.94 8.03 39.88
C ASP A 412 4.31 7.69 39.27
N LEU A 413 5.29 8.58 39.46
CA LEU A 413 6.64 8.42 38.91
C LEU A 413 7.57 7.59 39.80
N SER A 414 7.09 6.92 40.86
CA SER A 414 7.94 6.30 41.89
C SER A 414 8.91 5.24 41.35
N ASP A 415 8.45 4.39 40.41
CA ASP A 415 9.31 3.40 39.76
C ASP A 415 10.38 4.07 38.88
N LEU A 416 10.02 5.15 38.18
CA LEU A 416 10.95 5.91 37.36
C LEU A 416 12.00 6.62 38.22
N ILE A 417 11.60 7.24 39.32
CA ILE A 417 12.50 7.89 40.30
C ILE A 417 13.47 6.85 40.85
N SER A 418 12.96 5.70 41.28
CA SER A 418 13.80 4.60 41.79
C SER A 418 14.81 4.10 40.74
N PHE A 419 14.40 4.05 39.47
CA PHE A 419 15.27 3.62 38.38
C PHE A 419 16.36 4.65 38.04
N THR A 420 16.00 5.94 37.95
CA THR A 420 17.00 7.01 37.74
C THR A 420 17.98 7.10 38.91
N LYS A 421 17.51 6.91 40.15
CA LYS A 421 18.38 6.78 41.32
C LYS A 421 19.34 5.61 41.19
N PHE A 422 18.84 4.43 40.80
CA PHE A 422 19.68 3.25 40.58
C PHE A 422 20.78 3.52 39.54
N ILE A 423 20.45 4.18 38.41
CA ILE A 423 21.44 4.58 37.40
C ILE A 423 22.51 5.49 38.01
N ASN A 424 22.09 6.51 38.77
CA ASN A 424 23.00 7.44 39.45
C ASN A 424 23.92 6.73 40.46
N ASP A 425 23.37 5.87 41.31
CA ASP A 425 24.14 5.11 42.30
C ASP A 425 25.20 4.22 41.61
N GLN A 426 24.86 3.62 40.45
CA GLN A 426 25.83 2.86 39.64
C GLN A 426 26.91 3.75 39.04
N LEU A 427 26.58 4.94 38.54
CA LEU A 427 27.56 5.90 38.01
C LEU A 427 28.53 6.37 39.09
N GLU A 428 28.05 6.71 40.30
CA GLU A 428 28.92 7.09 41.42
C GLU A 428 29.83 5.94 41.84
N PHE A 429 29.30 4.71 41.93
CA PHE A 429 30.10 3.52 42.21
C PHE A 429 31.21 3.31 41.17
N GLN A 430 30.89 3.46 39.88
CA GLN A 430 31.83 3.25 38.77
C GLN A 430 33.00 4.23 38.76
N LYS A 431 32.91 5.41 39.42
CA LYS A 431 34.02 6.37 39.50
C LYS A 431 35.20 5.84 40.32
N THR A 432 34.96 4.96 41.29
CA THR A 432 35.99 4.46 42.21
C THR A 432 36.17 2.95 42.17
N ALA A 433 35.24 2.22 41.53
CA ALA A 433 35.27 0.77 41.46
C ALA A 433 36.28 0.24 40.43
N SER A 434 36.83 -0.94 40.69
CA SER A 434 37.67 -1.63 39.70
C SER A 434 36.81 -2.17 38.54
N SER A 435 37.43 -2.41 37.36
CA SER A 435 36.74 -3.06 36.23
C SER A 435 36.06 -4.38 36.61
N ALA A 436 36.69 -5.13 37.53
CA ALA A 436 36.18 -6.42 37.98
C ALA A 436 34.93 -6.28 38.85
N ASP A 437 34.86 -5.24 39.69
CA ASP A 437 33.69 -4.97 40.52
C ASP A 437 32.53 -4.45 39.68
N ILE A 438 32.81 -3.57 38.73
CA ILE A 438 31.81 -3.09 37.75
C ILE A 438 31.22 -4.27 36.97
N ALA A 439 32.05 -5.21 36.52
CA ALA A 439 31.59 -6.39 35.80
C ALA A 439 30.63 -7.30 36.61
N ARG A 440 30.68 -7.27 37.95
CA ARG A 440 29.78 -8.06 38.82
C ARG A 440 28.37 -7.47 38.96
N THR A 441 28.15 -6.24 38.49
CA THR A 441 26.86 -5.53 38.63
C THR A 441 25.80 -5.97 37.61
N THR A 442 26.15 -6.78 36.61
CA THR A 442 25.22 -7.22 35.53
C THR A 442 23.92 -7.80 36.07
N SER A 443 23.99 -8.68 37.08
CA SER A 443 22.80 -9.27 37.70
C SER A 443 21.87 -8.26 38.38
N LEU A 444 22.38 -7.08 38.77
CA LEU A 444 21.57 -5.98 39.30
C LEU A 444 20.85 -5.26 38.15
N TRP A 445 21.56 -4.99 37.05
CA TRP A 445 20.99 -4.36 35.86
C TRP A 445 19.87 -5.19 35.23
N GLU A 446 20.04 -6.51 35.09
CA GLU A 446 19.02 -7.38 34.50
C GLU A 446 17.71 -7.45 35.30
N LYS A 447 17.75 -7.10 36.60
CA LYS A 447 16.55 -6.96 37.45
C LYS A 447 15.82 -5.65 37.20
N GLN A 448 16.52 -4.62 36.74
CA GLN A 448 15.99 -3.27 36.57
C GLN A 448 15.56 -2.98 35.14
N LEU A 449 16.26 -3.54 34.13
CA LEU A 449 16.09 -3.22 32.72
C LEU A 449 16.24 -4.47 31.84
N ASP A 450 15.51 -4.51 30.72
CA ASP A 450 15.87 -5.34 29.57
C ASP A 450 17.09 -4.76 28.84
N VAL A 451 18.29 -5.08 29.33
CA VAL A 451 19.54 -4.44 28.90
C VAL A 451 19.82 -4.70 27.42
N GLU A 452 19.67 -5.94 26.95
CA GLU A 452 19.90 -6.27 25.54
C GLU A 452 18.94 -5.50 24.63
N GLY A 453 17.66 -5.41 25.00
CA GLY A 453 16.66 -4.61 24.29
C GLY A 453 17.10 -3.16 24.14
N PHE A 454 17.43 -2.51 25.27
CA PHE A 454 17.94 -1.13 25.26
C PHE A 454 19.16 -0.95 24.34
N LEU A 455 20.18 -1.81 24.45
CA LEU A 455 21.39 -1.71 23.66
C LEU A 455 21.14 -1.88 22.15
N VAL A 456 20.23 -2.77 21.76
CA VAL A 456 19.80 -2.91 20.36
C VAL A 456 19.08 -1.65 19.87
N GLY A 457 18.20 -1.07 20.68
CA GLY A 457 17.55 0.23 20.37
C GLY A 457 18.58 1.34 20.14
N MET A 458 19.59 1.46 21.01
CA MET A 458 20.68 2.42 20.86
C MET A 458 21.53 2.18 19.61
N ALA A 459 21.72 0.92 19.21
CA ALA A 459 22.42 0.58 17.98
C ALA A 459 21.63 1.07 16.74
N PHE A 460 20.29 0.97 16.78
CA PHE A 460 19.45 1.54 15.73
C PHE A 460 19.47 3.06 15.72
N GLU A 461 19.36 3.74 16.87
CA GLU A 461 19.47 5.21 16.90
C GLU A 461 20.78 5.69 16.27
N PHE A 462 21.89 5.02 16.60
CA PHE A 462 23.20 5.29 16.01
C PHE A 462 23.23 5.05 14.49
N LEU A 463 22.77 3.89 14.01
CA LEU A 463 22.83 3.50 12.59
C LEU A 463 21.88 4.32 11.72
N GLN A 464 20.63 4.46 12.18
CA GLN A 464 19.59 5.23 11.50
C GLN A 464 19.86 6.72 11.58
N GLY A 465 20.66 7.19 12.54
CA GLY A 465 20.93 8.60 12.71
C GLY A 465 19.71 9.35 13.28
N SER A 466 19.02 8.74 14.23
CA SER A 466 17.79 9.24 14.85
C SER A 466 18.09 10.44 15.75
N TRP A 467 18.17 11.62 15.16
CA TRP A 467 18.61 12.82 15.87
C TRP A 467 17.58 13.37 16.85
N ASP A 468 16.31 13.05 16.66
CA ASP A 468 15.23 13.42 17.58
C ASP A 468 14.91 12.30 18.57
N ALA A 469 15.77 11.29 18.69
CA ALA A 469 15.59 10.18 19.63
C ALA A 469 16.42 10.39 20.92
N TYR A 470 16.44 9.38 21.79
CA TYR A 470 16.97 9.50 23.14
C TYR A 470 18.42 9.96 23.21
N LEU A 471 19.31 9.39 22.39
CA LEU A 471 20.73 9.74 22.42
C LEU A 471 20.95 11.22 22.07
N GLN A 472 20.32 11.73 21.02
CA GLN A 472 20.60 13.07 20.51
C GLN A 472 19.71 14.16 21.12
N ASN A 473 18.45 13.86 21.43
CA ASN A 473 17.48 14.85 21.90
C ASN A 473 16.65 14.42 23.12
N THR A 474 16.90 13.25 23.71
CA THR A 474 16.16 12.75 24.90
C THR A 474 14.66 12.65 24.67
N ASN A 475 14.27 12.42 23.43
CA ASN A 475 12.90 12.50 22.96
C ASN A 475 12.51 11.17 22.28
N ASN A 476 11.21 11.02 21.96
CA ASN A 476 10.67 9.92 21.17
C ASN A 476 11.02 8.52 21.72
N TYR A 477 10.83 8.32 23.03
CA TYR A 477 10.92 6.99 23.64
C TYR A 477 9.89 6.80 24.75
N PHE A 478 9.56 5.54 24.99
CA PHE A 478 8.83 5.13 26.19
C PHE A 478 9.69 4.22 27.06
N LEU A 479 9.42 4.27 28.36
CA LEU A 479 9.82 3.26 29.33
C LEU A 479 8.57 2.53 29.80
N TYR A 480 8.51 1.24 29.49
CA TYR A 480 7.44 0.37 29.93
C TYR A 480 7.87 -0.43 31.16
N LYS A 481 7.20 -0.24 32.29
CA LYS A 481 7.43 -1.04 33.50
C LYS A 481 6.59 -2.31 33.44
N SER A 482 7.24 -3.44 33.16
CA SER A 482 6.55 -4.72 33.03
C SER A 482 6.02 -5.21 34.38
N PRO A 483 4.70 -5.47 34.53
CA PRO A 483 4.15 -5.99 35.77
C PRO A 483 4.53 -7.47 36.00
N THR A 484 4.87 -8.20 34.94
CA THR A 484 5.23 -9.63 35.03
C THR A 484 6.73 -9.84 35.28
N GLN A 485 7.58 -9.06 34.60
CA GLN A 485 9.03 -9.16 34.74
C GLN A 485 9.58 -8.22 35.83
N ASN A 486 8.77 -7.27 36.29
CA ASN A 486 9.13 -6.22 37.23
C ASN A 486 10.41 -5.43 36.85
N ARG A 487 10.67 -5.29 35.55
CA ARG A 487 11.80 -4.54 34.99
C ARG A 487 11.33 -3.58 33.90
N PHE A 488 12.11 -2.54 33.64
CA PHE A 488 11.88 -1.59 32.57
C PHE A 488 12.23 -2.18 31.21
N ILE A 489 11.49 -1.73 30.21
CA ILE A 489 11.70 -2.05 28.81
C ILE A 489 11.70 -0.72 28.06
N PHE A 490 12.78 -0.46 27.32
CA PHE A 490 12.91 0.74 26.50
C PHE A 490 12.27 0.53 25.13
N ILE A 491 11.48 1.51 24.67
CA ILE A 491 10.77 1.44 23.40
C ILE A 491 11.06 2.74 22.64
N SER A 492 11.78 2.63 21.52
CA SER A 492 11.96 3.74 20.59
C SER A 492 10.63 4.07 19.89
N TRP A 493 10.39 5.35 19.66
CA TRP A 493 9.16 5.87 19.07
C TRP A 493 9.47 6.92 17.98
N ASP A 494 8.45 7.30 17.21
CA ASP A 494 8.44 8.37 16.20
C ASP A 494 9.67 8.43 15.25
N PHE A 495 9.72 7.55 14.24
CA PHE A 495 10.84 7.46 13.29
C PHE A 495 10.68 8.36 12.05
N ASP A 496 10.09 9.54 12.19
CA ASP A 496 9.82 10.46 11.08
C ASP A 496 11.08 11.15 10.53
N TYR A 497 12.14 11.27 11.34
CA TYR A 497 13.41 11.89 10.97
C TYR A 497 14.63 11.00 11.16
N VAL A 498 14.67 9.92 10.37
CA VAL A 498 15.76 8.94 10.34
C VAL A 498 16.40 8.83 8.96
N MET A 499 17.48 8.06 8.86
CA MET A 499 18.18 7.70 7.63
C MET A 499 18.50 8.91 6.76
N GLY A 500 19.17 9.88 7.39
CA GLY A 500 19.69 11.06 6.72
C GLY A 500 18.65 12.14 6.38
N SER A 501 17.54 12.22 7.12
CA SER A 501 16.55 13.30 6.97
C SER A 501 16.40 14.10 8.26
N GLY A 502 16.52 15.42 8.18
CA GLY A 502 16.27 16.28 9.33
C GLY A 502 16.98 17.64 9.29
N PRO A 503 16.65 18.53 10.23
CA PRO A 503 17.22 19.87 10.38
C PRO A 503 18.59 19.89 11.08
N VAL A 504 19.36 18.80 11.00
CA VAL A 504 20.60 18.60 11.77
C VAL A 504 21.84 18.48 10.89
N ASN A 505 23.01 18.62 11.50
CA ASN A 505 24.28 18.38 10.82
C ASN A 505 24.45 16.89 10.50
N MET A 506 24.14 16.51 9.27
CA MET A 506 24.20 15.11 8.82
C MET A 506 25.59 14.49 8.96
N LYS A 507 26.67 15.26 8.83
CA LYS A 507 28.05 14.74 9.02
C LYS A 507 28.31 14.35 10.48
N ALA A 508 27.73 15.08 11.43
CA ALA A 508 27.84 14.73 12.86
C ALA A 508 27.05 13.46 13.20
N ILE A 509 26.03 13.13 12.41
CA ILE A 509 25.16 11.97 12.61
C ILE A 509 25.64 10.75 11.81
N SER A 510 26.29 10.96 10.66
CA SER A 510 26.81 9.88 9.82
C SER A 510 28.13 9.28 10.33
N VAL A 511 28.66 9.74 11.48
CA VAL A 511 29.91 9.22 12.08
C VAL A 511 29.90 7.69 12.23
N GLY A 512 31.05 7.07 12.01
CA GLY A 512 31.20 5.61 12.03
C GLY A 512 31.61 5.01 13.37
N ASP A 513 32.17 5.82 14.27
CA ASP A 513 32.47 5.44 15.64
C ASP A 513 31.41 6.03 16.57
N TYR A 514 30.69 5.15 17.28
CA TYR A 514 29.60 5.51 18.17
C TYR A 514 30.06 6.41 19.32
N ASN A 515 31.36 6.43 19.65
CA ASN A 515 31.92 7.31 20.69
C ASN A 515 31.83 8.80 20.34
N TYR A 516 31.66 9.14 19.06
CA TYR A 516 31.44 10.50 18.59
C TYR A 516 29.94 10.80 18.34
N TYR A 517 29.07 9.83 18.58
CA TYR A 517 27.64 10.04 18.53
C TYR A 517 27.19 10.66 19.85
N GLY A 518 26.91 11.96 19.84
CA GLY A 518 26.81 12.84 21.02
C GLY A 518 26.21 12.22 22.30
N GLY A 519 25.06 11.55 22.22
CA GLY A 519 24.40 10.95 23.38
C GLY A 519 25.16 9.85 24.09
N VAL A 520 26.03 9.12 23.41
CA VAL A 520 26.65 7.91 23.96
C VAL A 520 27.49 8.20 25.20
N LYS A 521 28.15 9.37 25.24
CA LYS A 521 29.00 9.80 26.36
C LYS A 521 28.28 10.69 27.37
N LEU A 522 27.03 11.04 27.12
CA LEU A 522 26.29 12.03 27.89
C LEU A 522 25.10 11.44 28.63
N ARG A 523 24.39 10.47 28.03
CA ARG A 523 23.15 9.94 28.62
C ARG A 523 23.46 9.02 29.81
N PRO A 524 22.97 9.31 31.03
CA PRO A 524 23.28 8.55 32.24
C PRO A 524 23.17 7.03 32.07
N LEU A 525 22.04 6.54 31.54
CA LEU A 525 21.84 5.11 31.33
C LEU A 525 22.84 4.51 30.33
N MET A 526 23.08 5.19 29.21
CA MET A 526 24.01 4.71 28.19
C MET A 526 25.45 4.67 28.74
N VAL A 527 25.88 5.71 29.47
CA VAL A 527 27.19 5.77 30.09
C VAL A 527 27.38 4.64 31.11
N ALA A 528 26.41 4.46 32.00
CA ALA A 528 26.47 3.44 33.06
C ALA A 528 26.60 2.03 32.47
N LEU A 529 25.83 1.71 31.43
CA LEU A 529 25.87 0.40 30.77
C LEU A 529 27.16 0.19 29.97
N MET A 530 27.60 1.21 29.22
CA MET A 530 28.79 1.09 28.37
C MET A 530 30.09 0.98 29.17
N ASN A 531 30.12 1.36 30.45
CA ASN A 531 31.25 1.12 31.35
C ASN A 531 31.37 -0.35 31.79
N ILE A 532 30.32 -1.16 31.67
CA ILE A 532 30.35 -2.59 31.97
C ILE A 532 30.93 -3.34 30.77
N PRO A 533 32.10 -4.01 30.88
CA PRO A 533 32.79 -4.58 29.72
C PRO A 533 31.93 -5.57 28.91
N SER A 534 31.18 -6.44 29.57
CA SER A 534 30.31 -7.41 28.90
C SER A 534 29.17 -6.75 28.13
N TYR A 535 28.60 -5.65 28.63
CA TYR A 535 27.54 -4.91 27.94
C TYR A 535 28.07 -4.08 26.78
N ARG A 536 29.28 -3.51 26.88
CA ARG A 536 29.95 -2.91 25.72
C ARG A 536 30.18 -3.94 24.63
N SER A 537 30.72 -5.11 24.96
CA SER A 537 30.91 -6.19 24.00
C SER A 537 29.60 -6.68 23.40
N LEU A 538 28.52 -6.72 24.20
CA LEU A 538 27.17 -7.05 23.71
C LEU A 538 26.65 -6.01 22.73
N PHE A 539 26.79 -4.71 23.04
CA PHE A 539 26.41 -3.62 22.16
C PHE A 539 27.15 -3.68 20.82
N GLU A 540 28.47 -3.86 20.84
CA GLU A 540 29.30 -3.98 19.63
C GLU A 540 28.92 -5.20 18.79
N LYS A 541 28.72 -6.36 19.43
CA LYS A 541 28.26 -7.58 18.75
C LYS A 541 26.88 -7.40 18.11
N ASN A 542 25.97 -6.73 18.80
CA ASN A 542 24.63 -6.46 18.28
C ASN A 542 24.68 -5.45 17.12
N LEU A 543 25.50 -4.41 17.24
CA LEU A 543 25.76 -3.44 16.19
C LEU A 543 26.29 -4.13 14.92
N ASP A 544 27.32 -4.98 15.04
CA ASP A 544 27.87 -5.75 13.91
C ASP A 544 26.84 -6.73 13.32
N SER A 545 26.01 -7.34 14.17
CA SER A 545 24.94 -8.23 13.72
C SER A 545 23.87 -7.49 12.92
N ILE A 546 23.44 -6.31 13.38
CA ILE A 546 22.45 -5.45 12.70
C ILE A 546 23.02 -4.94 11.37
N ILE A 547 24.27 -4.49 11.38
CA ILE A 547 24.98 -4.05 10.18
C ILE A 547 24.97 -5.17 9.13
N THR A 548 25.41 -6.36 9.52
CA THR A 548 25.57 -7.49 8.59
C THR A 548 24.24 -8.00 8.05
N ASN A 549 23.21 -8.07 8.88
CA ASN A 549 21.97 -8.77 8.54
C ASN A 549 20.85 -7.85 8.04
N LEU A 550 20.86 -6.58 8.39
CA LEU A 550 19.79 -5.63 8.06
C LEU A 550 20.29 -4.42 7.28
N TYR A 551 21.41 -3.83 7.71
CA TYR A 551 21.84 -2.53 7.18
C TYR A 551 22.64 -2.65 5.87
N HIS A 552 23.45 -3.70 5.73
CA HIS A 552 24.31 -3.94 4.58
C HIS A 552 23.53 -3.89 3.25
N PRO A 553 24.07 -3.32 2.15
CA PRO A 553 23.32 -3.10 0.91
C PRO A 553 22.72 -4.36 0.30
N SER A 554 23.41 -5.51 0.42
CA SER A 554 22.89 -6.80 -0.05
C SER A 554 21.66 -7.31 0.72
N LYS A 555 21.36 -6.71 1.88
CA LYS A 555 20.20 -7.01 2.71
C LYS A 555 19.15 -5.91 2.61
N SER A 556 19.55 -4.64 2.76
CA SER A 556 18.64 -3.49 2.78
C SER A 556 18.11 -3.10 1.41
N PHE A 557 18.91 -3.17 0.34
CA PHE A 557 18.50 -2.66 -0.97
C PHE A 557 17.37 -3.47 -1.60
N PRO A 558 17.35 -4.82 -1.53
CA PRO A 558 16.20 -5.60 -2.01
C PRO A 558 14.88 -5.22 -1.33
N VAL A 559 14.90 -4.94 -0.02
CA VAL A 559 13.72 -4.46 0.72
C VAL A 559 13.30 -3.08 0.20
N ILE A 560 14.25 -2.13 0.12
CA ILE A 560 14.02 -0.78 -0.39
C ILE A 560 13.43 -0.81 -1.81
N ASP A 561 13.95 -1.66 -2.68
CA ASP A 561 13.51 -1.77 -4.08
C ASP A 561 12.10 -2.35 -4.16
N SER A 562 11.77 -3.35 -3.34
CA SER A 562 10.43 -3.91 -3.29
C SER A 562 9.38 -2.89 -2.81
N VAL A 563 9.69 -2.10 -1.79
CA VAL A 563 8.81 -1.02 -1.30
C VAL A 563 8.69 0.10 -2.32
N THR A 564 9.80 0.49 -2.97
CA THR A 564 9.80 1.48 -4.05
C THR A 564 8.88 1.05 -5.18
N ASN A 565 8.99 -0.20 -5.63
CA ASN A 565 8.13 -0.77 -6.66
C ASN A 565 6.65 -0.77 -6.24
N LEU A 566 6.35 -1.03 -4.96
CA LEU A 566 5.00 -0.99 -4.42
C LEU A 566 4.37 0.41 -4.50
N ILE A 567 5.08 1.45 -4.06
CA ILE A 567 4.45 2.77 -3.79
C ILE A 567 4.73 3.85 -4.85
N GLN A 568 5.64 3.64 -5.81
CA GLN A 568 6.10 4.70 -6.71
C GLN A 568 4.97 5.39 -7.52
N GLU A 569 3.96 4.64 -7.93
CA GLU A 569 2.81 5.14 -8.69
C GLU A 569 1.93 6.02 -7.79
N ASP A 570 1.62 5.55 -6.59
CA ASP A 570 0.84 6.27 -5.58
C ASP A 570 1.55 7.53 -5.05
N VAL A 571 2.86 7.50 -4.89
CA VAL A 571 3.65 8.70 -4.55
C VAL A 571 3.61 9.72 -5.68
N THR A 572 3.61 9.27 -6.94
CA THR A 572 3.49 10.15 -8.10
C THR A 572 2.10 10.77 -8.17
N TRP A 573 1.06 9.96 -7.96
CA TRP A 573 -0.33 10.41 -7.88
C TRP A 573 -0.53 11.40 -6.74
N ASP A 574 -0.08 11.10 -5.52
CA ASP A 574 -0.18 12.01 -4.37
C ASP A 574 0.48 13.38 -4.63
N LYS A 575 1.63 13.40 -5.31
CA LYS A 575 2.32 14.65 -5.66
C LYS A 575 1.58 15.49 -6.70
N SER A 576 0.68 14.88 -7.48
CA SER A 576 -0.18 15.59 -8.44
C SER A 576 -1.40 16.24 -7.79
N LEU A 577 -1.79 15.79 -6.58
CA LEU A 577 -2.99 16.26 -5.91
C LEU A 577 -2.80 17.67 -5.34
N PRO A 578 -3.87 18.50 -5.34
CA PRO A 578 -3.84 19.79 -4.67
C PRO A 578 -3.59 19.59 -3.18
N ARG A 579 -2.77 20.46 -2.60
CA ARG A 579 -2.50 20.46 -1.17
C ARG A 579 -3.55 21.30 -0.47
N VAL A 580 -4.06 20.78 0.65
CA VAL A 580 -5.10 21.45 1.45
C VAL A 580 -4.62 22.78 2.03
N ARG A 581 -3.31 22.98 2.13
CA ARG A 581 -2.70 24.19 2.68
C ARG A 581 -1.40 24.55 1.96
N LYS A 582 -1.05 25.84 2.00
CA LYS A 582 0.33 26.30 1.73
C LYS A 582 1.20 25.89 2.92
N GLY A 583 2.40 25.40 2.66
CA GLY A 583 3.22 24.64 3.61
C GLY A 583 3.81 25.48 4.74
N LEU A 584 5.04 25.16 5.14
CA LEU A 584 5.75 25.88 6.20
C LEU A 584 6.21 27.30 5.78
N GLU A 585 5.49 27.97 4.87
CA GLU A 585 5.69 29.38 4.51
C GLU A 585 5.51 30.33 5.72
N PHE A 586 4.94 29.84 6.82
CA PHE A 586 4.57 30.63 8.01
C PHE A 586 5.39 30.36 9.28
N LEU A 587 6.50 29.61 9.22
CA LEU A 587 7.46 29.59 10.33
C LEU A 587 8.50 30.69 10.11
N SER A 588 8.44 31.76 10.90
CA SER A 588 9.54 32.74 10.92
C SER A 588 10.82 32.06 11.39
N LEU A 589 11.99 32.52 10.92
CA LEU A 589 13.27 32.06 11.48
C LEU A 589 13.28 32.20 13.01
N ASP A 590 12.68 33.27 13.54
CA ASP A 590 12.50 33.46 14.99
C ASP A 590 11.66 32.37 15.66
N THR A 591 10.66 31.81 15.00
CA THR A 591 9.88 30.69 15.56
C THR A 591 10.73 29.43 15.64
N ILE A 592 11.72 29.27 14.75
CA ILE A 592 12.63 28.12 14.74
C ILE A 592 13.83 28.33 15.68
N LEU A 593 14.25 29.58 15.85
CA LEU A 593 15.34 29.99 16.74
C LEU A 593 14.90 30.08 18.21
N ASN A 594 13.67 30.53 18.48
CA ASN A 594 13.17 30.77 19.84
C ASN A 594 12.20 29.70 20.36
N ALA A 595 11.54 28.91 19.50
CA ALA A 595 10.60 27.88 19.96
C ALA A 595 11.19 26.47 20.04
N GLY A 596 12.50 26.30 19.81
CA GLY A 596 13.05 24.98 19.46
C GLY A 596 12.39 24.45 18.19
N ILE A 597 12.76 23.25 17.75
CA ILE A 597 11.98 22.57 16.71
C ILE A 597 10.72 22.01 17.40
N GLY A 598 9.77 22.89 17.74
CA GLY A 598 8.55 22.55 18.48
C GLY A 598 8.61 22.99 19.94
N GLY A 599 7.54 23.64 20.42
CA GLY A 599 7.41 23.99 21.84
C GLY A 599 7.63 22.77 22.73
N ASN A 600 8.37 22.97 23.84
CA ASN A 600 8.91 21.93 24.74
C ASN A 600 9.93 20.95 24.13
N ALA A 601 10.34 21.11 22.87
CA ALA A 601 11.34 20.23 22.26
C ALA A 601 12.75 20.76 22.53
N GLY A 602 13.58 19.90 23.11
CA GLY A 602 14.96 20.22 23.41
C GLY A 602 15.76 20.46 22.12
N THR A 603 16.88 21.15 22.25
CA THR A 603 17.80 21.34 21.12
C THR A 603 18.70 20.11 20.98
N PRO A 604 18.67 19.38 19.85
CA PRO A 604 19.48 18.18 19.70
C PRO A 604 20.97 18.53 19.68
N LEU A 605 21.82 17.63 20.18
CA LEU A 605 23.28 17.83 20.26
C LEU A 605 23.95 18.09 18.89
N CYS A 606 23.27 17.74 17.81
CA CYS A 606 23.73 17.85 16.43
C CYS A 606 23.03 18.96 15.62
N ILE A 607 22.34 19.89 16.29
CA ILE A 607 21.61 20.97 15.62
C ILE A 607 22.54 21.76 14.68
N SER A 608 22.00 22.16 13.53
CA SER A 608 22.68 23.09 12.62
C SER A 608 21.66 24.08 12.09
N TYR A 609 21.83 25.36 12.42
CA TYR A 609 20.93 26.42 11.94
C TYR A 609 20.85 26.47 10.42
N LEU A 610 21.99 26.25 9.73
CA LEU A 610 22.01 26.18 8.27
C LEU A 610 21.18 25.00 7.75
N ASN A 611 21.27 23.84 8.38
CA ASN A 611 20.49 22.65 8.01
C ASN A 611 19.01 22.81 8.36
N ALA A 612 18.68 23.50 9.45
CA ALA A 612 17.30 23.83 9.82
C ALA A 612 16.65 24.74 8.76
N VAL A 613 17.35 25.80 8.30
CA VAL A 613 16.86 26.64 7.19
C VAL A 613 16.70 25.82 5.91
N GLN A 614 17.69 24.99 5.56
CA GLN A 614 17.61 24.11 4.39
C GLN A 614 16.49 23.08 4.49
N PHE A 615 16.15 22.60 5.69
CA PHE A 615 15.02 21.73 5.93
C PHE A 615 13.69 22.42 5.60
N ILE A 616 13.48 23.67 6.01
CA ILE A 616 12.28 24.45 5.66
C ILE A 616 12.16 24.64 4.14
N VAL A 617 13.27 24.96 3.47
CA VAL A 617 13.29 25.08 2.01
C VAL A 617 12.91 23.74 1.38
N ARG A 618 13.51 22.64 1.85
CA ARG A 618 13.28 21.29 1.34
C ARG A 618 11.83 20.82 1.47
N VAL A 619 11.21 20.99 2.63
CA VAL A 619 9.83 20.50 2.87
C VAL A 619 8.77 21.23 2.04
N ASN A 620 9.13 22.38 1.45
CA ASN A 620 8.31 23.09 0.47
C ASN A 620 8.80 22.87 -0.99
N ALA A 621 9.90 22.15 -1.20
CA ALA A 621 10.47 21.87 -2.51
C ALA A 621 9.96 20.54 -3.09
N ASN A 622 9.89 20.46 -4.42
CA ASN A 622 9.55 19.21 -5.11
C ASN A 622 10.79 18.32 -5.28
N VAL A 623 11.11 17.53 -4.25
CA VAL A 623 12.13 16.48 -4.34
C VAL A 623 11.50 15.21 -4.92
N SER A 624 12.04 14.68 -6.01
CA SER A 624 11.50 13.45 -6.62
C SER A 624 11.74 12.22 -5.73
N HIS A 625 10.81 11.27 -5.78
CA HIS A 625 10.86 10.03 -5.00
C HIS A 625 12.16 9.25 -5.25
N LYS A 626 12.52 9.06 -6.53
CA LYS A 626 13.77 8.42 -6.95
C LYS A 626 15.02 9.12 -6.40
N LYS A 627 15.08 10.46 -6.43
CA LYS A 627 16.24 11.20 -5.87
C LYS A 627 16.37 10.99 -4.37
N ALA A 628 15.26 10.88 -3.63
CA ALA A 628 15.27 10.63 -2.19
C ALA A 628 15.66 9.20 -1.80
N ILE A 629 15.66 8.25 -2.74
CA ILE A 629 16.07 6.86 -2.52
C ILE A 629 17.52 6.63 -2.97
N GLU A 630 17.88 7.08 -4.18
CA GLU A 630 19.15 6.69 -4.83
C GLU A 630 20.08 7.86 -5.16
N GLY A 631 19.54 9.07 -5.26
CA GLY A 631 20.19 10.16 -5.97
C GLY A 631 20.79 11.25 -5.08
N LYS A 632 21.43 12.23 -5.74
CA LYS A 632 21.75 13.51 -5.11
C LYS A 632 20.46 14.31 -4.96
N THR A 633 20.10 14.61 -3.73
CA THR A 633 18.85 15.32 -3.39
C THR A 633 18.95 16.82 -3.66
N GLY A 634 20.16 17.39 -3.59
CA GLY A 634 20.40 18.83 -3.66
C GLY A 634 20.16 19.58 -2.35
N HIS A 635 19.88 18.87 -1.24
CA HIS A 635 19.59 19.48 0.06
C HIS A 635 20.51 18.91 1.14
N SER A 636 21.21 19.76 1.88
CA SER A 636 22.10 19.33 2.98
C SER A 636 21.36 18.70 4.16
N SER A 637 20.06 18.98 4.29
CA SER A 637 19.17 18.37 5.28
C SER A 637 18.63 17.01 4.86
N LEU A 638 18.93 16.52 3.64
CA LEU A 638 18.42 15.24 3.13
C LEU A 638 19.48 14.46 2.35
N TYR A 639 19.94 13.38 2.93
CA TYR A 639 20.61 12.31 2.19
C TYR A 639 19.55 11.41 1.55
N ALA A 640 19.87 10.79 0.43
CA ALA A 640 19.01 9.72 -0.08
C ALA A 640 19.24 8.43 0.72
N ILE A 641 18.25 7.54 0.80
CA ILE A 641 18.30 6.34 1.65
C ILE A 641 19.51 5.45 1.33
N LYS A 642 19.69 5.06 0.07
CA LYS A 642 20.80 4.17 -0.33
C LYS A 642 22.18 4.85 -0.12
N PRO A 643 22.39 6.13 -0.50
CA PRO A 643 23.60 6.86 -0.12
C PRO A 643 23.85 6.97 1.38
N TRP A 644 22.82 7.20 2.20
CA TRP A 644 22.95 7.22 3.67
C TRP A 644 23.49 5.89 4.20
N ILE A 645 22.91 4.78 3.74
CA ILE A 645 23.33 3.43 4.14
C ILE A 645 24.81 3.21 3.77
N LYS A 646 25.20 3.55 2.54
CA LYS A 646 26.59 3.41 2.07
C LYS A 646 27.55 4.27 2.88
N GLU A 647 27.25 5.56 3.05
CA GLU A 647 28.12 6.47 3.82
C GLU A 647 28.31 6.00 5.25
N LYS A 648 27.22 5.58 5.92
CA LYS A 648 27.29 5.10 7.29
C LYS A 648 28.18 3.85 7.40
N LEU A 649 28.05 2.91 6.46
CA LEU A 649 28.89 1.71 6.41
C LEU A 649 30.36 2.04 6.14
N GLU A 650 30.63 2.88 5.14
CA GLU A 650 31.99 3.31 4.83
C GLU A 650 32.65 4.01 6.02
N ASN A 651 31.90 4.84 6.75
CA ASN A 651 32.40 5.50 7.96
C ASN A 651 32.68 4.49 9.07
N ILE A 652 31.83 3.47 9.25
CA ILE A 652 32.04 2.39 10.21
C ILE A 652 33.26 1.54 9.83
N GLU A 653 33.50 1.27 8.56
CA GLU A 653 34.68 0.50 8.12
C GLU A 653 35.99 1.29 8.35
N LYS A 654 35.94 2.62 8.24
CA LYS A 654 37.10 3.52 8.46
C LYS A 654 37.38 3.83 9.93
N LYS A 655 36.56 3.34 10.87
CA LYS A 655 36.73 3.62 12.30
C LYS A 655 38.09 3.12 12.80
N THR A 656 38.76 3.90 13.63
CA THR A 656 40.11 3.57 14.11
C THR A 656 40.13 2.98 15.52
N THR A 657 39.07 3.13 16.33
CA THR A 657 39.03 2.66 17.72
C THR A 657 37.60 2.51 18.29
N TYR A 658 37.39 1.53 19.18
CA TYR A 658 36.26 1.46 20.13
C TYR A 658 36.72 1.37 21.61
N LYS A 659 38.03 1.38 21.85
CA LYS A 659 38.62 0.66 22.99
C LYS A 659 38.68 1.39 24.33
N GLN A 660 38.16 2.62 24.45
CA GLN A 660 38.28 3.38 25.70
C GLN A 660 37.00 3.35 26.53
N PRO A 661 37.07 3.15 27.86
CA PRO A 661 35.92 3.32 28.73
C PRO A 661 35.42 4.76 28.75
N LEU A 662 34.12 4.94 28.98
CA LEU A 662 33.50 6.27 28.94
C LEU A 662 33.80 7.06 30.21
N ILE A 663 33.89 6.39 31.35
CA ILE A 663 34.46 6.93 32.59
C ILE A 663 35.88 6.35 32.75
N PRO A 664 36.92 7.20 32.93
CA PRO A 664 38.26 6.72 33.23
C PRO A 664 38.27 5.92 34.53
N LEU A 665 38.87 4.73 34.50
CA LEU A 665 39.13 3.95 35.70
C LEU A 665 40.48 4.40 36.27
N PHE A 666 40.52 4.66 37.58
CA PHE A 666 41.71 5.13 38.30
C PHE A 666 42.66 3.99 38.67
#